data_AF-A0A3Q3JBX7-F1
#
_entry.id   AF-A0A3Q3JBX7-F1
#
_cell.length_a   1.000
_cell.length_b   1.000
_cell.length_c   1.000
_cell.angle_alpha   90.00
_cell.angle_beta   90.00
_cell.angle_gamma   90.00
#
_symmetry.space_group_name_H-M   'P 1'
#
loop_
_entity.id
_entity.type
_entity.pdbx_description
1 polymer ?
#
loop_
_entity_poly.entity_id
_entity_poly.type
_entity_poly.pdbx_seq_one_letter_code
_entity_poly.pdbx_strand_id
1 'polypeptide(L)'
;MSVSVTRTIPKKNDANKKSVRRQRVYDYLYDPVYTVSSEVDHARSSLKAYASKDRVRRVPEFGSMFSNLAHHPRYSLQLDPTDPVPASIDRRWRGHTEQRKEALQQLAGVIPNAQSWLKREECDVTGVHRWKYFKRPLIPFTHQIPPDVIFALSKDSGTTGEKTAEQQPTHTVGVQTDYRESETQTDPYSPEYVIQPGADPSELLQLAALTWGRGLPAGLAEVEMIKRARDKRVWEASLPPLHDLNQLDKRRRMMEEMEAKEWAFREGEIQKLQEARLSLLEDLLRQRDEAQKEVTNERLKQISSKYQKEKDTKLHKIHNDYIRSLRKLEAKRRNMEEKLERHGIVKHYADSQAYFSQKHMNTFLNWSTVNEFKSCYLNTYEGLVELEAGHSASVLKPPKSKVTIKSPGRKAEELLKKYKVLREEESKRVTNKPLCFLVKKEKPVPRPVTPRVEEPPEGDEELELAVIHLQKLLRGRSIQYEMYKGKENHLELIQELRTIQALQREEQELQKADKELIVNLRKQRDQHRHKTSQEEASQARVVGAELEYLFDTLSKELIRLQEERRIHAFTLLAERDRRLREAEESGRRQVEERRRREEDEIFRQVVQVHQETVDMYLEDIILGTMEQTADEQAREEIHRRAKEVNDIAYSLEESRNNLQSEEIVSELVYGFLIPEVEKIGARQRVHQRQQRHLQAARSIVRGTSEHSGALPSSVGASQLTCPSERASNRILKEMISQGEQEHGKETEQHHTQTDIFPPIPMGYETSYIHIRGLRACLTWTPDGVIIHPV
;
A
#
# COMPACT_ATOMS: atom_id res chain seq x y z
N MET A 1 -33.57 26.20 -70.66
CA MET A 1 -32.44 26.13 -69.71
C MET A 1 -33.00 25.91 -68.31
N SER A 2 -33.30 24.66 -67.98
CA SER A 2 -33.88 24.22 -66.70
C SER A 2 -32.78 24.04 -65.66
N VAL A 3 -32.74 24.93 -64.66
CA VAL A 3 -31.76 24.86 -63.58
C VAL A 3 -32.29 23.93 -62.49
N SER A 4 -31.83 22.69 -62.51
CA SER A 4 -32.07 21.69 -61.47
C SER A 4 -31.29 22.06 -60.20
N VAL A 5 -32.00 22.51 -59.17
CA VAL A 5 -31.44 22.68 -57.83
C VAL A 5 -31.46 21.32 -57.12
N THR A 6 -30.33 20.61 -57.16
CA THR A 6 -30.12 19.41 -56.34
C THR A 6 -29.95 19.82 -54.88
N ARG A 7 -31.01 19.67 -54.08
CA ARG A 7 -30.89 19.65 -52.62
C ARG A 7 -30.23 18.33 -52.21
N THR A 8 -28.92 18.36 -51.99
CA THR A 8 -28.21 17.30 -51.27
C THR A 8 -28.68 17.32 -49.82
N ILE A 9 -29.55 16.38 -49.45
CA ILE A 9 -29.83 16.05 -48.05
C ILE A 9 -28.55 15.37 -47.53
N PRO A 10 -27.82 15.93 -46.56
CA PRO A 10 -26.72 15.19 -45.96
C PRO A 10 -27.34 13.98 -45.25
N LYS A 11 -27.04 12.78 -45.75
CA LYS A 11 -27.29 11.53 -45.03
C LYS A 11 -26.62 11.68 -43.67
N LYS A 12 -27.43 11.75 -42.59
CA LYS A 12 -26.97 11.45 -41.24
C LYS A 12 -26.57 9.97 -41.22
N ASN A 13 -25.36 9.69 -41.69
CA ASN A 13 -24.73 8.41 -41.49
C ASN A 13 -24.51 8.22 -39.98
N ASP A 14 -24.97 7.07 -39.50
CA ASP A 14 -24.54 6.41 -38.28
C ASP A 14 -24.88 7.05 -36.94
N ALA A 15 -26.16 6.94 -36.56
CA ALA A 15 -26.59 6.87 -35.16
C ALA A 15 -26.12 5.59 -34.42
N ASN A 16 -25.13 4.88 -34.96
CA ASN A 16 -24.48 3.70 -34.38
C ASN A 16 -22.97 3.91 -34.17
N LYS A 17 -22.47 5.15 -34.10
CA LYS A 17 -21.23 5.38 -33.37
C LYS A 17 -21.52 5.09 -31.90
N LYS A 18 -21.16 3.88 -31.44
CA LYS A 18 -20.96 3.60 -30.02
C LYS A 18 -20.02 4.68 -29.50
N SER A 19 -20.57 5.75 -28.91
CA SER A 19 -19.76 6.66 -28.13
C SER A 19 -19.12 5.78 -27.07
N VAL A 20 -17.79 5.71 -27.06
CA VAL A 20 -17.06 4.97 -26.02
C VAL A 20 -17.50 5.59 -24.69
N ARG A 21 -18.39 4.90 -23.97
CA ARG A 21 -18.80 5.33 -22.64
C ARG A 21 -17.60 5.04 -21.75
N ARG A 22 -17.13 6.04 -21.00
CA ARG A 22 -16.01 5.88 -20.05
C ARG A 22 -16.30 4.83 -18.96
N GLN A 23 -17.57 4.53 -18.72
CA GLN A 23 -18.06 3.59 -17.70
C GLN A 23 -19.20 2.74 -18.29
N ARG A 24 -19.27 1.47 -17.90
CA ARG A 24 -20.40 0.58 -18.19
C ARG A 24 -21.57 0.94 -17.26
N VAL A 25 -22.77 0.56 -17.69
CA VAL A 25 -24.04 0.96 -17.04
C VAL A 25 -24.13 0.50 -15.58
N TYR A 26 -23.56 -0.65 -15.24
CA TYR A 26 -23.65 -1.27 -13.92
C TYR A 26 -22.30 -1.37 -13.19
N ASP A 27 -21.30 -0.56 -13.56
CA ASP A 27 -19.98 -0.60 -12.89
C ASP A 27 -20.10 -0.34 -11.38
N TYR A 28 -21.06 0.47 -10.94
CA TYR A 28 -21.29 0.72 -9.50
C TYR A 28 -21.71 -0.51 -8.68
N LEU A 29 -22.06 -1.64 -9.32
CA LEU A 29 -22.37 -2.91 -8.66
C LEU A 29 -21.24 -3.95 -8.82
N TYR A 30 -20.53 -3.94 -9.95
CA TYR A 30 -19.60 -5.00 -10.33
C TYR A 30 -18.13 -4.63 -10.21
N ASP A 31 -17.81 -3.33 -10.22
CA ASP A 31 -16.44 -2.85 -10.18
C ASP A 31 -16.02 -2.57 -8.73
N PRO A 32 -15.07 -3.34 -8.16
CA PRO A 32 -14.61 -3.14 -6.79
C PRO A 32 -13.86 -1.82 -6.58
N VAL A 33 -13.43 -1.16 -7.66
CA VAL A 33 -12.72 0.13 -7.61
C VAL A 33 -13.70 1.31 -7.71
N TYR A 34 -14.95 1.07 -8.10
CA TYR A 34 -15.96 2.12 -8.24
C TYR A 34 -16.46 2.57 -6.86
N THR A 35 -16.09 3.79 -6.48
CA THR A 35 -16.45 4.37 -5.19
C THR A 35 -17.47 5.49 -5.35
N VAL A 36 -18.37 5.59 -4.36
CA VAL A 36 -19.44 6.59 -4.35
C VAL A 36 -19.45 7.29 -2.99
N SER A 37 -19.52 8.62 -2.99
CA SER A 37 -19.43 9.46 -1.79
C SER A 37 -20.56 9.21 -0.78
N SER A 38 -21.78 8.96 -1.25
CA SER A 38 -22.97 8.85 -0.42
C SER A 38 -23.98 7.84 -0.96
N GLU A 39 -24.90 7.37 -0.10
CA GLU A 39 -26.06 6.56 -0.52
C GLU A 39 -26.89 7.27 -1.58
N VAL A 40 -27.03 8.59 -1.49
CA VAL A 40 -27.77 9.41 -2.46
C VAL A 40 -27.12 9.33 -3.84
N ASP A 41 -25.79 9.40 -3.91
CA ASP A 41 -25.07 9.30 -5.17
C ASP A 41 -25.10 7.86 -5.72
N HIS A 42 -25.19 6.85 -4.85
CA HIS A 42 -25.36 5.45 -5.25
C HIS A 42 -26.76 5.24 -5.84
N ALA A 43 -27.79 5.81 -5.20
CA ALA A 43 -29.16 5.84 -5.72
C ALA A 43 -29.26 6.61 -7.05
N ARG A 44 -28.52 7.70 -7.22
CA ARG A 44 -28.45 8.39 -8.53
C ARG A 44 -27.80 7.52 -9.60
N SER A 45 -26.74 6.79 -9.26
CA SER A 45 -26.07 5.87 -10.19
C SER A 45 -26.98 4.71 -10.58
N SER A 46 -27.74 4.17 -9.63
CA SER A 46 -28.73 3.13 -9.91
C SER A 46 -29.89 3.64 -10.77
N LEU A 47 -30.44 4.82 -10.49
CA LEU A 47 -31.47 5.45 -11.32
C LEU A 47 -30.96 5.73 -12.74
N LYS A 48 -29.71 6.18 -12.88
CA LYS A 48 -29.08 6.41 -14.19
C LYS A 48 -28.91 5.11 -14.97
N ALA A 49 -28.61 4.00 -14.29
CA ALA A 49 -28.52 2.68 -14.90
C ALA A 49 -29.90 2.16 -15.35
N TYR A 50 -30.92 2.35 -14.51
CA TYR A 50 -32.31 2.01 -14.84
C TYR A 50 -32.88 2.81 -16.01
N ALA A 51 -32.51 4.08 -16.13
CA ALA A 51 -32.93 4.97 -17.21
C ALA A 51 -32.11 4.80 -18.50
N SER A 52 -31.16 3.84 -18.55
CA SER A 52 -30.33 3.63 -19.73
C SER A 52 -31.13 3.09 -20.91
N LYS A 53 -30.77 3.55 -22.12
CA LYS A 53 -31.43 3.16 -23.38
C LYS A 53 -31.23 1.70 -23.76
N ASP A 54 -30.38 0.97 -23.03
CA ASP A 54 -29.99 -0.39 -23.35
C ASP A 54 -31.13 -1.39 -23.05
N ARG A 55 -32.17 -0.97 -22.31
CA ARG A 55 -33.42 -1.74 -22.07
C ARG A 55 -34.50 -1.54 -23.13
N VAL A 56 -34.31 -0.63 -24.10
CA VAL A 56 -35.29 -0.36 -25.15
C VAL A 56 -34.92 -1.17 -26.39
N ARG A 57 -35.70 -2.20 -26.69
CA ARG A 57 -35.52 -3.05 -27.86
C ARG A 57 -36.44 -2.59 -28.99
N ARG A 58 -35.90 -2.53 -30.20
CA ARG A 58 -36.71 -2.37 -31.42
C ARG A 58 -37.26 -3.74 -31.80
N VAL A 59 -38.56 -3.92 -31.67
CA VAL A 59 -39.26 -5.13 -32.09
C VAL A 59 -39.89 -4.85 -33.45
N PRO A 60 -39.44 -5.51 -34.52
CA PRO A 60 -39.99 -5.28 -35.84
C PRO A 60 -41.45 -5.76 -35.91
N GLU A 61 -42.30 -4.96 -36.55
CA GLU A 61 -43.69 -5.31 -36.80
C GLU A 61 -43.77 -6.05 -38.14
N PHE A 62 -44.05 -7.35 -38.11
CA PHE A 62 -43.90 -8.21 -39.29
C PHE A 62 -44.78 -7.79 -40.48
N GLY A 63 -45.95 -7.21 -40.24
CA GLY A 63 -46.85 -6.71 -41.30
C GLY A 63 -46.43 -5.37 -41.91
N SER A 64 -45.49 -4.64 -41.30
CA SER A 64 -45.05 -3.29 -41.70
C SER A 64 -43.53 -3.19 -41.87
N MET A 65 -42.79 -4.30 -41.76
CA MET A 65 -41.34 -4.28 -41.62
C MET A 65 -40.61 -3.52 -42.76
N PHE A 66 -41.19 -3.48 -43.96
CA PHE A 66 -40.62 -2.82 -45.13
C PHE A 66 -41.21 -1.44 -45.46
N SER A 67 -42.27 -0.96 -44.78
CA SER A 67 -42.92 0.32 -45.11
C SER A 67 -42.09 1.54 -44.71
N ASN A 68 -42.03 2.58 -45.56
CA ASN A 68 -41.44 3.88 -45.21
C ASN A 68 -42.49 4.90 -44.72
N LEU A 69 -43.77 4.52 -44.68
CA LEU A 69 -44.88 5.42 -44.37
C LEU A 69 -44.94 5.73 -42.87
N ALA A 70 -45.14 6.99 -42.51
CA ALA A 70 -45.16 7.44 -41.11
C ALA A 70 -46.29 6.81 -40.28
N HIS A 71 -47.41 6.45 -40.93
CA HIS A 71 -48.56 5.82 -40.28
C HIS A 71 -48.44 4.29 -40.14
N HIS A 72 -47.42 3.67 -40.76
CA HIS A 72 -47.17 2.23 -40.69
C HIS A 72 -45.72 1.99 -40.26
N PRO A 73 -45.41 2.09 -38.96
CA PRO A 73 -44.04 2.05 -38.46
C PRO A 73 -43.43 0.64 -38.63
N ARG A 74 -42.17 0.56 -39.06
CA ARG A 74 -41.46 -0.72 -39.28
C ARG A 74 -41.21 -1.54 -38.02
N TYR A 75 -41.22 -0.88 -36.87
CA TYR A 75 -40.92 -1.47 -35.57
C TYR A 75 -41.62 -0.68 -34.47
N SER A 76 -42.00 -1.36 -33.41
CA SER A 76 -42.36 -0.74 -32.13
C SER A 76 -41.16 -0.77 -31.19
N LEU A 77 -41.10 0.23 -30.30
CA LEU A 77 -40.12 0.25 -29.22
C LEU A 77 -40.75 -0.41 -28.01
N GLN A 78 -40.21 -1.55 -27.58
CA GLN A 78 -40.64 -2.25 -26.38
C GLN A 78 -39.54 -2.15 -25.32
N LEU A 79 -39.94 -2.02 -24.06
CA LEU A 79 -39.02 -2.14 -22.93
C LEU A 79 -38.85 -3.62 -22.61
N ASP A 80 -37.61 -4.11 -22.59
CA ASP A 80 -37.33 -5.48 -22.17
C ASP A 80 -37.65 -5.61 -20.66
N PRO A 81 -38.60 -6.50 -20.28
CA PRO A 81 -39.02 -6.67 -18.89
C PRO A 81 -37.96 -7.37 -18.04
N THR A 82 -37.05 -8.11 -18.68
CA THR A 82 -35.95 -8.82 -18.03
C THR A 82 -34.91 -7.84 -17.52
N ASP A 83 -34.67 -7.88 -16.21
CA ASP A 83 -33.60 -7.11 -15.58
C ASP A 83 -32.24 -7.73 -15.96
N PRO A 84 -31.29 -6.96 -16.52
CA PRO A 84 -29.97 -7.47 -16.87
C PRO A 84 -29.10 -7.83 -15.66
N VAL A 85 -29.49 -7.46 -14.44
CA VAL A 85 -28.75 -7.78 -13.20
C VAL A 85 -29.37 -9.00 -12.51
N PRO A 86 -28.63 -10.12 -12.36
CA PRO A 86 -29.10 -11.31 -11.62
C PRO A 86 -29.56 -10.99 -10.20
N ALA A 87 -30.56 -11.72 -9.72
CA ALA A 87 -31.12 -11.53 -8.38
C ALA A 87 -30.13 -11.83 -7.24
N SER A 88 -29.05 -12.56 -7.52
CA SER A 88 -28.00 -12.91 -6.55
C SER A 88 -27.08 -11.73 -6.19
N ILE A 89 -27.14 -10.63 -6.93
CA ILE A 89 -26.29 -9.46 -6.70
C ILE A 89 -27.05 -8.43 -5.86
N ASP A 90 -26.47 -8.12 -4.71
CA ASP A 90 -27.05 -7.14 -3.79
C ASP A 90 -26.94 -5.72 -4.36
N ARG A 91 -28.07 -5.00 -4.37
CA ARG A 91 -28.19 -3.63 -4.90
C ARG A 91 -28.18 -2.56 -3.81
N ARG A 92 -28.00 -2.97 -2.55
CA ARG A 92 -28.00 -2.07 -1.40
C ARG A 92 -26.65 -1.38 -1.30
N TRP A 93 -26.66 -0.09 -0.96
CA TRP A 93 -25.42 0.61 -0.65
C TRP A 93 -24.85 0.05 0.65
N ARG A 94 -23.68 -0.60 0.57
CA ARG A 94 -22.90 -0.98 1.76
C ARG A 94 -22.04 0.21 2.13
N GLY A 95 -22.18 0.73 3.35
CA GLY A 95 -21.49 1.95 3.77
C GLY A 95 -19.97 1.83 3.69
N HIS A 96 -19.26 2.97 3.74
CA HIS A 96 -17.78 3.02 3.67
C HIS A 96 -17.09 2.13 4.71
N THR A 97 -17.69 1.99 5.89
CA THR A 97 -17.17 1.15 6.98
C THR A 97 -17.24 -0.34 6.67
N GLU A 98 -18.32 -0.79 6.04
CA GLU A 98 -18.51 -2.19 5.65
C GLU A 98 -17.65 -2.55 4.43
N GLN A 99 -17.58 -1.67 3.43
CA GLN A 99 -16.69 -1.84 2.27
C GLN A 99 -15.22 -1.90 2.69
N ARG A 100 -14.80 -1.05 3.63
CA ARG A 100 -13.43 -1.07 4.18
C ARG A 100 -13.18 -2.34 4.99
N LYS A 101 -14.15 -2.81 5.76
CA LYS A 101 -14.05 -4.06 6.53
C LYS A 101 -13.95 -5.28 5.62
N GLU A 102 -14.73 -5.33 4.54
CA GLU A 102 -14.66 -6.41 3.55
C GLU A 102 -13.37 -6.35 2.71
N ALA A 103 -12.92 -5.17 2.28
CA ALA A 103 -11.64 -5.02 1.58
C ALA A 103 -10.47 -5.45 2.47
N LEU A 104 -10.50 -5.09 3.76
CA LEU A 104 -9.51 -5.56 4.73
C LEU A 104 -9.60 -7.08 4.96
N GLN A 105 -10.80 -7.65 4.98
CA GLN A 105 -11.00 -9.10 5.10
C GLN A 105 -10.50 -9.86 3.86
N GLN A 106 -10.73 -9.34 2.65
CA GLN A 106 -10.21 -9.89 1.40
C GLN A 106 -8.69 -9.80 1.32
N LEU A 107 -8.10 -8.67 1.73
CA LEU A 107 -6.65 -8.49 1.83
C LEU A 107 -6.03 -9.37 2.92
N ALA A 108 -6.76 -9.66 3.99
CA ALA A 108 -6.37 -10.59 5.05
C ALA A 108 -6.65 -12.08 4.70
N GLY A 109 -7.19 -12.37 3.52
CA GLY A 109 -7.49 -13.74 3.07
C GLY A 109 -8.68 -14.42 3.78
N VAL A 110 -9.46 -13.67 4.56
CA VAL A 110 -10.65 -14.18 5.25
C VAL A 110 -11.87 -13.96 4.38
N ILE A 111 -12.31 -15.02 3.70
CA ILE A 111 -13.53 -15.00 2.87
C ILE A 111 -14.75 -15.16 3.78
N PRO A 112 -15.68 -14.19 3.86
CA PRO A 112 -16.92 -14.32 4.62
C PRO A 112 -17.93 -15.14 3.80
N ASN A 113 -17.75 -16.46 3.84
CA ASN A 113 -18.71 -17.55 3.56
C ASN A 113 -17.90 -18.83 3.26
N ALA A 114 -17.17 -19.30 4.26
CA ALA A 114 -16.37 -20.52 4.16
C ALA A 114 -17.20 -21.81 4.08
N GLN A 115 -18.53 -21.75 4.22
CA GLN A 115 -19.37 -22.96 4.24
C GLN A 115 -19.88 -23.43 2.88
N SER A 116 -19.88 -22.61 1.82
CA SER A 116 -20.40 -23.04 0.49
C SER A 116 -19.31 -23.43 -0.52
N TRP A 117 -18.05 -23.08 -0.28
CA TRP A 117 -16.93 -23.37 -1.19
C TRP A 117 -16.03 -24.52 -0.70
N LEU A 118 -16.39 -25.14 0.42
CA LEU A 118 -15.70 -26.32 0.96
C LEU A 118 -16.17 -27.64 0.32
N LYS A 119 -16.70 -27.59 -0.91
CA LYS A 119 -16.45 -28.64 -1.90
C LYS A 119 -15.25 -28.19 -2.72
N ARG A 120 -14.06 -28.35 -2.13
CA ARG A 120 -12.85 -28.50 -2.93
C ARG A 120 -13.03 -29.85 -3.62
N GLU A 121 -13.59 -29.85 -4.82
CA GLU A 121 -13.38 -30.98 -5.73
C GLU A 121 -11.86 -31.11 -5.86
N GLU A 122 -11.34 -32.26 -5.47
CA GLU A 122 -9.98 -32.67 -5.79
C GLU A 122 -9.88 -32.68 -7.31
N CYS A 123 -9.46 -31.55 -7.87
CA CYS A 123 -9.18 -31.45 -9.30
C CYS A 123 -7.86 -32.19 -9.54
N ASP A 124 -7.96 -33.49 -9.79
CA ASP A 124 -6.86 -34.24 -10.38
C ASP A 124 -6.39 -33.52 -11.64
N VAL A 125 -5.08 -33.27 -11.72
CA VAL A 125 -4.44 -32.54 -12.82
C VAL A 125 -4.45 -33.43 -14.07
N THR A 126 -5.61 -33.52 -14.70
CA THR A 126 -5.79 -34.19 -15.99
C THR A 126 -5.80 -33.15 -17.12
N GLY A 127 -5.40 -33.61 -18.32
CA GLY A 127 -4.74 -32.83 -19.38
C GLY A 127 -5.39 -31.51 -19.84
N VAL A 128 -6.67 -31.27 -19.58
CA VAL A 128 -7.39 -30.04 -19.97
C VAL A 128 -6.99 -28.83 -19.10
N HIS A 129 -6.56 -29.06 -17.86
CA HIS A 129 -6.16 -27.98 -16.94
C HIS A 129 -4.65 -27.77 -16.85
N ARG A 130 -3.86 -28.53 -17.61
CA ARG A 130 -2.38 -28.47 -17.60
C ARG A 130 -1.83 -27.08 -17.89
N TRP A 131 -2.46 -26.32 -18.79
CA TRP A 131 -2.02 -24.97 -19.15
C TRP A 131 -2.21 -23.93 -18.03
N LYS A 132 -3.10 -24.18 -17.04
CA LYS A 132 -3.31 -23.26 -15.90
C LYS A 132 -2.18 -23.35 -14.86
N TYR A 133 -1.44 -24.45 -14.86
CA TYR A 133 -0.36 -24.73 -13.89
C TYR A 133 1.05 -24.64 -14.51
N PHE A 134 1.16 -24.51 -15.84
CA PHE A 134 2.42 -24.19 -16.49
C PHE A 134 2.65 -22.67 -16.49
N LYS A 135 3.27 -22.16 -15.43
CA LYS A 135 4.09 -20.95 -15.55
C LYS A 135 5.53 -21.40 -15.67
N ARG A 136 6.22 -21.02 -16.75
CA ARG A 136 7.69 -21.06 -16.75
C ARG A 136 8.12 -20.18 -15.57
N PRO A 137 8.88 -20.68 -14.59
CA PRO A 137 9.53 -19.76 -13.68
C PRO A 137 10.39 -18.86 -14.55
N LEU A 138 10.19 -17.54 -14.45
CA LEU A 138 11.24 -16.60 -14.76
C LEU A 138 12.41 -17.08 -13.91
N ILE A 139 13.47 -17.59 -14.55
CA ILE A 139 14.71 -17.93 -13.85
C ILE A 139 15.10 -16.63 -13.17
N PRO A 140 15.00 -16.51 -11.84
CA PRO A 140 15.55 -15.35 -11.18
C PRO A 140 17.04 -15.47 -11.45
N PHE A 141 17.64 -14.47 -12.09
CA PHE A 141 19.08 -14.25 -11.98
C PHE A 141 19.33 -13.96 -10.50
N THR A 142 19.42 -15.03 -9.71
CA THR A 142 19.90 -14.97 -8.34
C THR A 142 21.35 -14.58 -8.46
N HIS A 143 21.69 -13.34 -8.10
CA HIS A 143 23.01 -13.06 -7.56
C HIS A 143 23.15 -13.95 -6.33
N GLN A 144 23.66 -15.17 -6.54
CA GLN A 144 24.06 -16.06 -5.47
C GLN A 144 25.26 -15.40 -4.84
N ILE A 145 25.05 -14.80 -3.66
CA ILE A 145 26.15 -14.50 -2.76
C ILE A 145 26.79 -15.85 -2.47
N PRO A 146 28.08 -16.05 -2.78
CA PRO A 146 28.73 -17.34 -2.59
C PRO A 146 28.67 -17.75 -1.10
N PRO A 147 28.53 -19.06 -0.82
CA PRO A 147 28.33 -19.60 0.53
C PRO A 147 29.51 -19.43 1.50
N ASP A 148 30.58 -18.73 1.11
CA ASP A 148 31.71 -18.40 1.97
C ASP A 148 31.37 -17.33 3.03
N VAL A 149 30.35 -16.50 2.78
CA VAL A 149 29.96 -15.40 3.69
C VAL A 149 29.13 -15.91 4.88
N ILE A 150 28.58 -17.13 4.81
CA ILE A 150 27.74 -17.70 5.89
C ILE A 150 28.58 -18.45 6.95
N PHE A 151 29.86 -18.72 6.69
CA PHE A 151 30.74 -19.46 7.61
C PHE A 151 31.78 -18.61 8.38
N ALA A 152 31.72 -17.29 8.30
CA ALA A 152 32.65 -16.43 9.03
C ALA A 152 32.09 -15.97 10.39
N LEU A 153 32.02 -16.86 11.38
CA LEU A 153 32.26 -16.47 12.78
C LEU A 153 32.72 -17.63 13.66
N SER A 154 33.78 -17.33 14.42
CA SER A 154 34.38 -18.06 15.54
C SER A 154 35.22 -19.30 15.21
N LYS A 155 36.52 -19.08 14.99
CA LYS A 155 37.55 -20.08 15.28
C LYS A 155 38.60 -19.48 16.21
N ASP A 156 38.26 -19.50 17.51
CA ASP A 156 39.24 -19.44 18.58
C ASP A 156 39.85 -20.83 18.79
N SER A 157 41.19 -20.83 18.91
CA SER A 157 42.05 -21.83 19.55
C SER A 157 42.29 -23.19 18.87
N GLY A 158 43.54 -23.66 19.00
CA GLY A 158 43.81 -25.09 19.14
C GLY A 158 44.70 -25.72 18.07
N THR A 159 46.00 -25.68 18.31
CA THR A 159 47.01 -26.57 17.73
C THR A 159 46.58 -28.03 17.89
N THR A 160 46.26 -28.74 16.81
CA THR A 160 46.47 -30.20 16.71
C THR A 160 46.69 -30.54 15.23
N GLY A 161 47.74 -31.31 14.99
CA GLY A 161 48.29 -31.55 13.66
C GLY A 161 47.39 -32.40 12.79
N GLU A 162 47.16 -31.92 11.57
CA GLU A 162 46.73 -32.75 10.45
C GLU A 162 47.86 -32.83 9.42
N LYS A 163 48.10 -34.08 9.00
CA LYS A 163 49.17 -34.51 8.12
C LYS A 163 49.00 -33.86 6.75
N THR A 164 50.12 -33.36 6.24
CA THR A 164 50.33 -32.81 4.92
C THR A 164 49.87 -33.80 3.84
N ALA A 165 48.76 -33.49 3.17
CA ALA A 165 48.48 -34.01 1.83
C ALA A 165 48.86 -32.90 0.85
N GLU A 166 49.94 -33.12 0.11
CA GLU A 166 50.36 -32.26 -1.00
C GLU A 166 49.25 -32.20 -2.05
N GLN A 167 48.52 -31.09 -2.09
CA GLN A 167 47.61 -30.79 -3.20
C GLN A 167 48.45 -30.23 -4.37
N GLN A 168 48.42 -30.94 -5.50
CA GLN A 168 49.01 -30.44 -6.74
C GLN A 168 48.30 -29.16 -7.21
N PRO A 169 49.02 -28.21 -7.85
CA PRO A 169 48.44 -26.97 -8.31
C PRO A 169 47.42 -27.26 -9.42
N THR A 170 46.14 -27.01 -9.14
CA THR A 170 45.10 -27.06 -10.17
C THR A 170 45.14 -25.77 -10.97
N HIS A 171 45.40 -25.88 -12.28
CA HIS A 171 45.41 -24.73 -13.18
C HIS A 171 43.97 -24.48 -13.64
N THR A 172 43.36 -23.41 -13.16
CA THR A 172 42.04 -22.96 -13.65
C THR A 172 42.17 -22.43 -15.08
N VAL A 173 41.36 -22.94 -16.00
CA VAL A 173 41.27 -22.51 -17.40
C VAL A 173 39.94 -21.82 -17.59
N GLY A 174 39.96 -20.51 -17.87
CA GLY A 174 38.76 -19.73 -18.17
C GLY A 174 38.37 -19.87 -19.64
N VAL A 175 37.10 -20.15 -19.92
CA VAL A 175 36.51 -20.07 -21.27
C VAL A 175 35.81 -18.72 -21.38
N GLN A 176 36.29 -17.88 -22.30
CA GLN A 176 35.64 -16.62 -22.65
C GLN A 176 34.46 -16.91 -23.58
N THR A 177 33.25 -16.49 -23.20
CA THR A 177 32.09 -16.50 -24.10
C THR A 177 32.22 -15.34 -25.10
N ASP A 178 31.91 -15.58 -26.38
CA ASP A 178 31.95 -14.57 -27.46
C ASP A 178 30.88 -13.46 -27.31
N TYR A 179 30.03 -13.54 -26.29
CA TYR A 179 28.97 -12.59 -26.03
C TYR A 179 29.40 -11.57 -24.98
N ARG A 180 29.48 -10.30 -25.38
CA ARG A 180 29.76 -9.18 -24.48
C ARG A 180 28.51 -8.83 -23.69
N GLU A 181 28.33 -9.44 -22.53
CA GLU A 181 27.32 -9.03 -21.55
C GLU A 181 27.79 -7.73 -20.89
N SER A 182 27.22 -6.59 -21.30
CA SER A 182 27.56 -5.26 -20.74
C SER A 182 27.08 -5.06 -19.30
N GLU A 183 26.26 -5.98 -18.79
CA GLU A 183 25.62 -5.89 -17.46
C GLU A 183 26.34 -6.73 -16.40
N THR A 184 27.24 -7.65 -16.80
CA THR A 184 28.07 -8.44 -15.89
C THR A 184 29.43 -7.77 -15.69
N GLN A 185 29.43 -6.55 -15.17
CA GLN A 185 30.66 -5.90 -14.73
C GLN A 185 31.04 -6.45 -13.36
N THR A 186 31.70 -7.61 -13.35
CA THR A 186 32.28 -8.21 -12.16
C THR A 186 33.45 -7.37 -11.66
N ASP A 187 33.75 -7.45 -10.36
CA ASP A 187 34.95 -6.85 -9.79
C ASP A 187 36.21 -7.33 -10.56
N PRO A 188 37.24 -6.48 -10.71
CA PRO A 188 38.48 -6.88 -11.36
C PRO A 188 39.04 -8.15 -10.70
N TYR A 189 39.39 -9.14 -11.52
CA TYR A 189 39.92 -10.42 -11.03
C TYR A 189 41.15 -10.21 -10.12
N SER A 190 41.06 -10.64 -8.87
CA SER A 190 42.18 -10.69 -7.93
C SER A 190 42.74 -12.12 -7.86
N PRO A 191 44.01 -12.35 -8.21
CA PRO A 191 44.59 -13.68 -8.17
C PRO A 191 44.74 -14.21 -6.74
N GLU A 192 44.63 -15.53 -6.59
CA GLU A 192 44.93 -16.22 -5.33
C GLU A 192 46.41 -16.04 -4.96
N TYR A 193 46.68 -15.85 -3.66
CA TYR A 193 48.03 -15.66 -3.12
C TYR A 193 48.33 -16.74 -2.08
N VAL A 194 49.61 -17.15 -1.98
CA VAL A 194 50.08 -18.12 -0.99
C VAL A 194 51.09 -17.42 -0.07
N ILE A 195 50.82 -17.40 1.23
CA ILE A 195 51.75 -16.87 2.24
C ILE A 195 52.65 -18.01 2.69
N GLN A 196 53.97 -17.79 2.70
CA GLN A 196 54.91 -18.76 3.25
C GLN A 196 54.72 -18.87 4.79
N PRO A 197 54.70 -20.08 5.36
CA PRO A 197 54.52 -20.25 6.80
C PRO A 197 55.68 -19.59 7.56
N GLY A 198 55.36 -18.56 8.35
CA GLY A 198 56.32 -17.77 9.13
C GLY A 198 56.68 -16.39 8.54
N ALA A 199 56.16 -16.03 7.35
CA ALA A 199 56.29 -14.69 6.79
C ALA A 199 55.11 -13.79 7.20
N ASP A 200 55.40 -12.55 7.57
CA ASP A 200 54.35 -11.56 7.88
C ASP A 200 53.54 -11.23 6.60
N PRO A 201 52.20 -11.17 6.68
CA PRO A 201 51.36 -10.82 5.53
C PRO A 201 51.67 -9.39 5.06
N SER A 202 51.74 -9.20 3.74
CA SER A 202 52.04 -7.90 3.12
C SER A 202 50.99 -6.83 3.45
N GLU A 203 51.38 -5.54 3.39
CA GLU A 203 50.45 -4.40 3.60
C GLU A 203 49.20 -4.47 2.74
N LEU A 204 49.37 -4.87 1.48
CA LEU A 204 48.29 -4.97 0.51
C LEU A 204 47.27 -6.05 0.89
N LEU A 205 47.71 -7.11 1.55
CA LEU A 205 46.86 -8.22 1.92
C LEU A 205 45.89 -7.88 3.06
N GLN A 206 46.33 -7.05 3.99
CA GLN A 206 45.45 -6.55 5.06
C GLN A 206 44.40 -5.56 4.53
N LEU A 207 44.61 -5.00 3.34
CA LEU A 207 43.67 -4.13 2.64
C LEU A 207 42.79 -4.88 1.63
N ALA A 208 42.81 -6.22 1.61
CA ALA A 208 41.99 -7.02 0.71
C ALA A 208 40.47 -6.80 0.87
N ALA A 209 40.04 -6.24 2.00
CA ALA A 209 38.64 -5.83 2.22
C ALA A 209 38.22 -4.62 1.36
N LEU A 210 39.17 -3.81 0.88
CA LEU A 210 38.90 -2.67 0.01
C LEU A 210 38.78 -3.14 -1.44
N THR A 211 37.56 -3.07 -1.97
CA THR A 211 37.23 -3.49 -3.34
C THR A 211 36.62 -2.33 -4.12
N TRP A 212 36.51 -2.44 -5.44
CA TRP A 212 35.96 -1.38 -6.28
C TRP A 212 34.50 -1.07 -5.89
N GLY A 213 34.18 0.20 -5.61
CA GLY A 213 32.87 0.60 -5.07
C GLY A 213 32.66 0.32 -3.58
N ARG A 214 33.60 -0.39 -2.93
CA ARG A 214 33.67 -0.61 -1.48
C ARG A 214 35.01 -0.12 -0.94
N GLY A 215 35.17 1.20 -0.99
CA GLY A 215 36.34 1.92 -0.50
C GLY A 215 37.51 2.07 -1.48
N LEU A 216 37.27 1.75 -2.75
CA LEU A 216 38.09 2.23 -3.86
C LEU A 216 37.17 2.91 -4.89
N PRO A 217 37.52 4.11 -5.40
CA PRO A 217 38.74 4.88 -5.13
C PRO A 217 38.80 5.42 -3.69
N ALA A 218 40.01 5.41 -3.12
CA ALA A 218 40.21 5.67 -1.70
C ALA A 218 39.80 7.09 -1.29
N GLY A 219 38.84 7.22 -0.38
CA GLY A 219 38.44 8.44 0.29
C GLY A 219 39.28 8.76 1.53
N LEU A 220 38.99 9.88 2.19
CA LEU A 220 39.73 10.33 3.38
C LEU A 220 39.69 9.31 4.52
N ALA A 221 38.56 8.64 4.74
CA ALA A 221 38.39 7.65 5.80
C ALA A 221 39.27 6.40 5.58
N GLU A 222 39.37 5.91 4.34
CA GLU A 222 40.27 4.78 4.02
C GLU A 222 41.74 5.18 4.15
N VAL A 223 42.10 6.39 3.72
CA VAL A 223 43.48 6.89 3.90
C VAL A 223 43.84 7.02 5.37
N GLU A 224 42.92 7.50 6.22
CA GLU A 224 43.12 7.57 7.67
C GLU A 224 43.22 6.18 8.31
N MET A 225 42.41 5.22 7.86
CA MET A 225 42.49 3.83 8.31
C MET A 225 43.83 3.19 7.94
N ILE A 226 44.32 3.39 6.72
CA ILE A 226 45.63 2.89 6.27
C ILE A 226 46.77 3.51 7.09
N LYS A 227 46.71 4.82 7.34
CA LYS A 227 47.70 5.50 8.21
C LYS A 227 47.70 4.91 9.62
N ARG A 228 46.53 4.74 10.23
CA ARG A 228 46.38 4.10 11.55
C ARG A 228 46.90 2.67 11.57
N ALA A 229 46.66 1.88 10.53
CA ALA A 229 47.18 0.53 10.42
C ALA A 229 48.72 0.50 10.35
N ARG A 230 49.34 1.46 9.63
CA ARG A 230 50.81 1.61 9.59
C ARG A 230 51.37 2.05 10.94
N ASP A 231 50.76 3.05 11.57
CA ASP A 231 51.17 3.53 12.89
C ASP A 231 51.07 2.41 13.95
N LYS A 232 50.03 1.58 13.87
CA LYS A 232 49.87 0.39 14.71
C LYS A 232 51.00 -0.62 14.52
N ARG A 233 51.41 -0.91 13.28
CA ARG A 233 52.54 -1.82 13.02
C ARG A 233 53.87 -1.26 13.53
N VAL A 234 54.13 0.04 13.32
CA VAL A 234 55.32 0.70 13.86
C VAL A 234 55.33 0.60 15.39
N TRP A 235 54.18 0.75 16.02
CA TRP A 235 54.03 0.56 17.46
C TRP A 235 54.19 -0.91 17.89
N GLU A 236 53.62 -1.89 17.18
CA GLU A 236 53.80 -3.32 17.47
C GLU A 236 55.28 -3.74 17.39
N ALA A 237 56.02 -3.20 16.43
CA ALA A 237 57.46 -3.39 16.30
C ALA A 237 58.25 -2.74 17.45
N SER A 238 57.70 -1.72 18.11
CA SER A 238 58.32 -1.06 19.28
C SER A 238 58.11 -1.81 20.60
N LEU A 239 57.30 -2.87 20.61
CA LEU A 239 56.98 -3.63 21.83
C LEU A 239 58.16 -4.52 22.28
N PRO A 240 58.39 -4.64 23.59
CA PRO A 240 59.38 -5.58 24.14
C PRO A 240 59.17 -7.04 23.68
N PRO A 241 60.22 -7.81 23.34
CA PRO A 241 60.11 -9.23 23.01
C PRO A 241 59.50 -10.07 24.14
N LEU A 242 58.79 -11.15 23.79
CA LEU A 242 58.11 -12.04 24.76
C LEU A 242 59.05 -12.84 25.67
N HIS A 243 60.33 -12.92 25.34
CA HIS A 243 61.32 -13.74 26.04
C HIS A 243 61.80 -13.11 27.37
N ASP A 244 61.62 -11.79 27.56
CA ASP A 244 62.13 -11.05 28.72
C ASP A 244 61.05 -10.85 29.80
N LEU A 245 61.05 -11.71 30.82
CA LEU A 245 60.05 -11.69 31.91
C LEU A 245 59.97 -10.35 32.67
N ASN A 246 61.09 -9.63 32.77
CA ASN A 246 61.16 -8.33 33.47
C ASN A 246 60.46 -7.18 32.72
N GLN A 247 60.18 -7.34 31.42
CA GLN A 247 59.57 -6.29 30.58
C GLN A 247 58.10 -6.57 30.24
N LEU A 248 57.54 -7.69 30.73
CA LEU A 248 56.15 -8.08 30.46
C LEU A 248 55.14 -7.04 30.98
N ASP A 249 55.37 -6.47 32.16
CA ASP A 249 54.47 -5.44 32.72
C ASP A 249 54.51 -4.16 31.88
N LYS A 250 55.68 -3.79 31.36
CA LYS A 250 55.82 -2.65 30.45
C LYS A 250 55.10 -2.92 29.13
N ARG A 251 55.22 -4.13 28.57
CA ARG A 251 54.49 -4.55 27.37
C ARG A 251 52.98 -4.51 27.60
N ARG A 252 52.50 -5.04 28.74
CA ARG A 252 51.07 -5.03 29.10
C ARG A 252 50.52 -3.61 29.17
N ARG A 253 51.19 -2.70 29.87
CA ARG A 253 50.77 -1.29 29.96
C ARG A 253 50.73 -0.61 28.60
N MET A 254 51.74 -0.84 27.77
CA MET A 254 51.76 -0.30 26.40
C MET A 254 50.56 -0.80 25.59
N MET A 255 50.23 -2.10 25.68
CA MET A 255 49.05 -2.69 25.02
C MET A 255 47.74 -2.07 25.52
N GLU A 256 47.56 -1.97 26.84
CA GLU A 256 46.37 -1.36 27.47
C GLU A 256 46.19 0.11 27.06
N GLU A 257 47.27 0.89 27.04
CA GLU A 257 47.25 2.30 26.59
C GLU A 257 46.89 2.44 25.11
N MET A 258 47.39 1.54 24.27
CA MET A 258 47.05 1.52 22.85
C MET A 258 45.59 1.12 22.64
N GLU A 259 45.11 0.09 23.34
CA GLU A 259 43.71 -0.34 23.31
C GLU A 259 42.80 0.82 23.73
N ALA A 260 43.13 1.51 24.83
CA ALA A 260 42.40 2.68 25.29
C ALA A 260 42.34 3.80 24.24
N LYS A 261 43.42 4.03 23.49
CA LYS A 261 43.46 5.01 22.38
C LYS A 261 42.58 4.56 21.20
N GLU A 262 42.59 3.28 20.83
CA GLU A 262 41.70 2.74 19.80
C GLU A 262 40.22 2.84 20.24
N TRP A 263 39.92 2.52 21.49
CA TRP A 263 38.59 2.64 22.07
C TRP A 263 38.11 4.10 22.08
N ALA A 264 38.95 5.04 22.52
CA ALA A 264 38.62 6.46 22.50
C ALA A 264 38.38 6.98 21.07
N PHE A 265 39.14 6.48 20.10
CA PHE A 265 38.95 6.83 18.69
C PHE A 265 37.60 6.30 18.14
N ARG A 266 37.28 5.01 18.41
CA ARG A 266 35.99 4.41 18.03
C ARG A 266 34.83 5.14 18.70
N GLU A 267 34.97 5.48 19.98
CA GLU A 267 33.97 6.26 20.72
C GLU A 267 33.75 7.64 20.08
N GLY A 268 34.82 8.32 19.65
CA GLY A 268 34.73 9.58 18.91
C GLY A 268 34.02 9.45 17.54
N GLU A 269 34.22 8.35 16.81
CA GLU A 269 33.46 8.09 15.57
C GLU A 269 31.98 7.84 15.86
N ILE A 270 31.68 7.07 16.92
CA ILE A 270 30.31 6.82 17.36
C ILE A 270 29.63 8.14 17.77
N GLN A 271 30.32 9.00 18.52
CA GLN A 271 29.82 10.33 18.90
C GLN A 271 29.51 11.20 17.69
N LYS A 272 30.39 11.29 16.70
CA LYS A 272 30.13 12.03 15.45
C LYS A 272 28.88 11.52 14.73
N LEU A 273 28.70 10.19 14.66
CA LEU A 273 27.51 9.59 14.07
C LEU A 273 26.24 9.90 14.89
N GLN A 274 26.34 9.89 16.22
CA GLN A 274 25.24 10.25 17.11
C GLN A 274 24.88 11.73 16.99
N GLU A 275 25.85 12.63 16.95
CA GLU A 275 25.67 14.07 16.72
C GLU A 275 25.00 14.34 15.38
N ALA A 276 25.43 13.67 14.30
CA ALA A 276 24.80 13.78 12.99
C ALA A 276 23.35 13.26 12.98
N ARG A 277 23.04 12.21 13.76
CA ARG A 277 21.66 11.73 13.93
C ARG A 277 20.83 12.70 14.75
N LEU A 278 21.41 13.29 15.80
CA LEU A 278 20.75 14.25 16.66
C LEU A 278 20.44 15.54 15.91
N SER A 279 21.34 16.05 15.07
CA SER A 279 21.08 17.24 14.26
C SER A 279 19.92 17.03 13.28
N LEU A 280 19.88 15.88 12.61
CA LEU A 280 18.73 15.51 11.77
C LEU A 280 17.44 15.43 12.57
N LEU A 281 17.49 14.89 13.80
CA LEU A 281 16.32 14.79 14.68
C LEU A 281 15.85 16.17 15.13
N GLU A 282 16.76 17.08 15.49
CA GLU A 282 16.46 18.47 15.82
C GLU A 282 15.76 19.19 14.67
N ASP A 283 16.25 19.02 13.43
CA ASP A 283 15.65 19.61 12.25
C ASP A 283 14.24 19.05 11.99
N LEU A 284 14.04 17.75 12.16
CA LEU A 284 12.71 17.12 12.04
C LEU A 284 11.75 17.62 13.13
N LEU A 285 12.23 17.82 14.36
CA LEU A 285 11.41 18.40 15.43
C LEU A 285 11.04 19.84 15.13
N ARG A 286 11.97 20.64 14.61
CA ARG A 286 11.69 22.02 14.18
C ARG A 286 10.62 22.06 13.09
N GLN A 287 10.74 21.23 12.06
CA GLN A 287 9.74 21.13 11.00
C GLN A 287 8.36 20.75 11.54
N ARG A 288 8.30 19.78 12.47
CA ARG A 288 7.06 19.38 13.13
C ARG A 288 6.44 20.54 13.92
N ASP A 289 7.25 21.28 14.67
CA ASP A 289 6.78 22.39 15.50
C ASP A 289 6.35 23.59 14.64
N GLU A 290 7.02 23.84 13.51
CA GLU A 290 6.63 24.83 12.50
C GLU A 290 5.27 24.48 11.88
N ALA A 291 5.08 23.24 11.44
CA ALA A 291 3.80 22.78 10.93
C ALA A 291 2.67 22.94 11.96
N GLN A 292 2.94 22.67 13.24
CA GLN A 292 1.97 22.92 14.32
C GLN A 292 1.68 24.42 14.52
N LYS A 293 2.70 25.28 14.44
CA LYS A 293 2.54 26.74 14.48
C LYS A 293 1.72 27.24 13.29
N GLU A 294 1.89 26.68 12.10
CA GLU A 294 1.10 27.03 10.92
C GLU A 294 -0.37 26.69 11.11
N VAL A 295 -0.67 25.46 11.51
CA VAL A 295 -2.06 25.01 11.78
C VAL A 295 -2.72 25.86 12.87
N THR A 296 -2.00 26.21 13.93
CA THR A 296 -2.53 27.08 14.98
C THR A 296 -2.75 28.51 14.49
N ASN A 297 -1.83 29.05 13.69
CA ASN A 297 -1.97 30.36 13.04
C ASN A 297 -3.16 30.41 12.07
N GLU A 298 -3.41 29.35 11.30
CA GLU A 298 -4.58 29.26 10.44
C GLU A 298 -5.88 29.26 11.23
N ARG A 299 -5.95 28.51 12.32
CA ARG A 299 -7.10 28.52 13.24
C ARG A 299 -7.33 29.92 13.81
N LEU A 300 -6.26 30.60 14.24
CA LEU A 300 -6.34 31.99 14.70
C LEU A 300 -6.83 32.93 13.60
N LYS A 301 -6.31 32.83 12.37
CA LYS A 301 -6.77 33.63 11.22
C LYS A 301 -8.26 33.40 10.93
N GLN A 302 -8.72 32.15 10.98
CA GLN A 302 -10.15 31.84 10.80
C GLN A 302 -11.00 32.49 11.89
N ILE A 303 -10.59 32.39 13.15
CA ILE A 303 -11.27 33.02 14.29
C ILE A 303 -11.29 34.55 14.12
N SER A 304 -10.15 35.17 13.81
CA SER A 304 -10.05 36.60 13.54
C SER A 304 -10.95 37.04 12.38
N SER A 305 -11.01 36.26 11.29
CA SER A 305 -11.87 36.57 10.14
C SER A 305 -13.36 36.52 10.48
N LYS A 306 -13.77 35.60 11.36
CA LYS A 306 -15.15 35.51 11.85
C LYS A 306 -15.50 36.75 12.68
N TYR A 307 -14.65 37.11 13.64
CA TYR A 307 -14.84 38.33 14.43
C TYR A 307 -14.84 39.59 13.58
N GLN A 308 -14.01 39.65 12.54
CA GLN A 308 -14.00 40.78 11.61
C GLN A 308 -15.33 40.88 10.85
N LYS A 309 -15.86 39.77 10.33
CA LYS A 309 -17.18 39.73 9.68
C LYS A 309 -18.31 40.14 10.64
N GLU A 310 -18.29 39.64 11.87
CA GLU A 310 -19.26 40.04 12.90
C GLU A 310 -19.19 41.54 13.20
N LYS A 311 -17.97 42.08 13.33
CA LYS A 311 -17.75 43.52 13.50
C LYS A 311 -18.30 44.30 12.30
N ASP A 312 -18.01 43.86 11.07
CA ASP A 312 -18.47 44.53 9.86
C ASP A 312 -20.00 44.50 9.75
N THR A 313 -20.65 43.38 10.06
CA THR A 313 -22.12 43.31 10.07
C THR A 313 -22.74 44.24 11.12
N LYS A 314 -22.12 44.39 12.30
CA LYS A 314 -22.54 45.36 13.31
C LYS A 314 -22.36 46.80 12.81
N LEU A 315 -21.23 47.10 12.17
CA LEU A 315 -20.98 48.41 11.56
C LEU A 315 -21.98 48.72 10.45
N HIS A 316 -22.34 47.74 9.60
CA HIS A 316 -23.36 47.90 8.57
C HIS A 316 -24.74 48.16 9.17
N LYS A 317 -25.11 47.48 10.26
CA LYS A 317 -26.36 47.77 10.99
C LYS A 317 -26.39 49.19 11.53
N ILE A 318 -25.32 49.62 12.20
CA ILE A 318 -25.17 50.99 12.72
C ILE A 318 -25.28 52.00 11.57
N HIS A 319 -24.62 51.75 10.45
CA HIS A 319 -24.67 52.63 9.28
C HIS A 319 -26.09 52.70 8.67
N ASN A 320 -26.79 51.57 8.55
CA ASN A 320 -28.17 51.53 8.08
C ASN A 320 -29.12 52.27 9.02
N ASP A 321 -28.92 52.16 10.33
CA ASP A 321 -29.68 52.88 11.34
C ASP A 321 -29.39 54.39 11.29
N TYR A 322 -28.14 54.77 11.05
CA TYR A 322 -27.74 56.15 10.78
C TYR A 322 -28.39 56.72 9.51
N ILE A 323 -28.39 55.98 8.40
CA ILE A 323 -29.10 56.41 7.17
C ILE A 323 -30.61 56.49 7.41
N ARG A 324 -31.18 55.55 8.16
CA ARG A 324 -32.61 55.56 8.50
C ARG A 324 -32.95 56.77 9.38
N SER A 325 -32.12 57.11 10.35
CA SER A 325 -32.32 58.28 11.20
C SER A 325 -32.18 59.57 10.39
N LEU A 326 -31.20 59.67 9.49
CA LEU A 326 -31.08 60.78 8.53
C LEU A 326 -32.33 60.93 7.67
N ARG A 327 -32.82 59.86 7.04
CA ARG A 327 -34.06 59.90 6.23
C ARG A 327 -35.27 60.34 7.05
N LYS A 328 -35.39 59.86 8.30
CA LYS A 328 -36.46 60.29 9.21
C LYS A 328 -36.32 61.78 9.56
N LEU A 329 -35.11 62.27 9.80
CA LEU A 329 -34.85 63.68 10.07
C LEU A 329 -35.15 64.55 8.86
N GLU A 330 -34.77 64.15 7.65
CA GLU A 330 -35.12 64.85 6.41
C GLU A 330 -36.63 64.89 6.17
N ALA A 331 -37.33 63.76 6.34
CA ALA A 331 -38.78 63.71 6.23
C ALA A 331 -39.45 64.60 7.28
N LYS A 332 -38.96 64.59 8.53
CA LYS A 332 -39.42 65.51 9.58
C LYS A 332 -39.18 66.96 9.19
N ARG A 333 -37.98 67.30 8.66
CA ARG A 333 -37.64 68.64 8.17
C ARG A 333 -38.61 69.12 7.07
N ARG A 334 -38.96 68.24 6.12
CA ARG A 334 -39.97 68.53 5.07
C ARG A 334 -41.38 68.69 5.65
N ASN A 335 -41.68 68.01 6.75
CA ASN A 335 -42.99 68.03 7.42
C ASN A 335 -43.10 69.03 8.58
N MET A 336 -42.10 69.91 8.80
CA MET A 336 -42.11 70.89 9.90
C MET A 336 -43.28 71.90 9.80
N GLU A 337 -43.89 72.05 8.62
CA GLU A 337 -45.03 72.94 8.40
C GLU A 337 -46.38 72.35 8.89
N GLU A 338 -46.41 71.11 9.40
CA GLU A 338 -47.60 70.42 9.97
C GLU A 338 -48.85 70.41 9.07
N LYS A 339 -48.68 70.67 7.76
CA LYS A 339 -49.70 70.53 6.73
C LYS A 339 -49.46 69.24 5.98
N LEU A 340 -50.13 68.17 6.37
CA LEU A 340 -50.26 66.98 5.52
C LEU A 340 -50.97 67.42 4.22
N GLU A 341 -50.21 67.58 3.13
CA GLU A 341 -50.81 67.78 1.82
C GLU A 341 -51.69 66.57 1.50
N ARG A 342 -53.02 66.70 1.66
CA ARG A 342 -53.95 65.85 0.94
C ARG A 342 -53.73 66.17 -0.54
N HIS A 343 -52.92 65.37 -1.21
CA HIS A 343 -52.74 65.50 -2.65
C HIS A 343 -54.14 65.40 -3.29
N GLY A 344 -54.51 66.39 -4.08
CA GLY A 344 -55.79 66.38 -4.78
C GLY A 344 -55.85 65.13 -5.68
N ILE A 345 -57.05 64.57 -5.87
CA ILE A 345 -57.32 63.39 -6.72
C ILE A 345 -56.58 63.49 -8.07
N VAL A 346 -56.50 64.71 -8.63
CA VAL A 346 -55.83 65.01 -9.90
C VAL A 346 -54.30 64.77 -9.85
N LYS A 347 -53.61 65.13 -8.76
CA LYS A 347 -52.16 64.85 -8.61
C LYS A 347 -51.89 63.35 -8.52
N HIS A 348 -52.76 62.59 -7.83
CA HIS A 348 -52.63 61.14 -7.72
C HIS A 348 -52.70 60.42 -9.08
N TYR A 349 -53.51 60.91 -10.02
CA TYR A 349 -53.58 60.36 -11.38
C TYR A 349 -52.47 60.88 -12.30
N ALA A 350 -51.93 62.08 -12.04
CA ALA A 350 -50.84 62.64 -12.83
C ALA A 350 -49.51 61.89 -12.62
N ASP A 351 -49.25 61.44 -11.39
CA ASP A 351 -47.98 60.80 -11.02
C ASP A 351 -47.93 59.28 -11.31
N SER A 352 -49.05 58.65 -11.70
CA SER A 352 -49.11 57.19 -11.87
C SER A 352 -49.92 56.74 -13.11
N GLN A 353 -49.24 56.17 -14.10
CA GLN A 353 -49.87 55.49 -15.24
C GLN A 353 -50.37 54.07 -14.89
N ALA A 354 -50.08 53.59 -13.67
CA ALA A 354 -50.62 52.36 -13.12
C ALA A 354 -50.75 52.50 -11.60
N TYR A 355 -51.99 52.49 -11.11
CA TYR A 355 -52.31 52.46 -9.69
C TYR A 355 -51.86 51.11 -9.10
N PHE A 356 -50.76 51.10 -8.34
CA PHE A 356 -50.49 50.04 -7.37
C PHE A 356 -51.01 50.51 -6.00
N SER A 357 -52.18 50.02 -5.61
CA SER A 357 -52.72 50.27 -4.28
C SER A 357 -51.79 49.65 -3.24
N GLN A 358 -51.16 50.48 -2.42
CA GLN A 358 -50.24 50.05 -1.38
C GLN A 358 -51.04 49.27 -0.32
N LYS A 359 -50.74 47.97 -0.16
CA LYS A 359 -51.54 46.95 0.57
C LYS A 359 -51.75 47.19 2.08
N HIS A 360 -51.50 48.38 2.61
CA HIS A 360 -51.58 48.66 4.05
C HIS A 360 -52.86 49.40 4.48
N MET A 361 -53.76 49.73 3.54
CA MET A 361 -55.12 50.20 3.83
C MET A 361 -56.12 49.12 3.47
N ASN A 362 -56.85 48.63 4.48
CA ASN A 362 -57.95 47.67 4.38
C ASN A 362 -59.15 48.27 3.63
N THR A 363 -59.01 48.52 2.33
CA THR A 363 -60.13 48.83 1.45
C THR A 363 -60.05 47.90 0.25
N PHE A 364 -60.40 46.63 0.47
CA PHE A 364 -60.69 45.70 -0.62
C PHE A 364 -62.02 46.12 -1.24
N LEU A 365 -61.98 46.88 -2.34
CA LEU A 365 -63.15 47.03 -3.19
C LEU A 365 -63.33 45.69 -3.91
N ASN A 366 -64.46 45.03 -3.65
CA ASN A 366 -64.85 43.73 -4.19
C ASN A 366 -64.42 43.55 -5.65
N TRP A 367 -63.48 42.64 -5.91
CA TRP A 367 -63.34 42.00 -7.21
C TRP A 367 -64.63 41.20 -7.46
N SER A 368 -65.63 41.85 -8.05
CA SER A 368 -66.74 41.17 -8.72
C SER A 368 -66.26 40.88 -10.13
N THR A 369 -65.73 39.70 -10.39
CA THR A 369 -65.50 39.24 -11.77
C THR A 369 -65.28 37.74 -11.80
N VAL A 370 -66.39 36.98 -11.78
CA VAL A 370 -66.76 36.05 -12.88
C VAL A 370 -68.30 35.93 -12.89
N ASN A 371 -69.01 36.97 -13.33
CA ASN A 371 -70.31 36.74 -13.96
C ASN A 371 -70.05 36.78 -15.47
N GLU A 372 -69.55 35.67 -16.01
CA GLU A 372 -69.70 35.42 -17.44
C GLU A 372 -71.20 35.29 -17.69
N PHE A 373 -71.86 36.39 -18.07
CA PHE A 373 -73.25 36.37 -18.47
C PHE A 373 -73.36 35.66 -19.83
N LYS A 374 -73.33 34.33 -19.82
CA LYS A 374 -73.64 33.50 -20.99
C LYS A 374 -75.15 33.49 -21.15
N SER A 375 -75.68 34.41 -21.94
CA SER A 375 -77.10 34.42 -22.29
C SER A 375 -77.42 33.18 -23.12
N CYS A 376 -78.16 32.22 -22.56
CA CYS A 376 -78.60 31.00 -23.24
C CYS A 376 -79.47 31.29 -24.47
N TYR A 377 -80.03 32.50 -24.55
CA TYR A 377 -80.97 32.93 -25.59
C TYR A 377 -80.33 33.30 -26.92
N LEU A 378 -79.00 33.53 -26.97
CA LEU A 378 -78.32 33.95 -28.21
C LEU A 378 -77.87 32.77 -29.10
N ASN A 379 -77.87 31.55 -28.58
CA ASN A 379 -77.31 30.38 -29.27
C ASN A 379 -78.36 29.56 -30.04
N THR A 380 -79.65 29.74 -29.76
CA THR A 380 -80.76 28.95 -30.35
C THR A 380 -81.77 29.89 -31.00
N TYR A 381 -82.32 29.52 -32.17
CA TYR A 381 -83.31 30.35 -32.89
C TYR A 381 -84.59 30.59 -32.04
N GLU A 382 -85.07 29.57 -31.33
CA GLU A 382 -86.20 29.70 -30.40
C GLU A 382 -85.91 30.72 -29.29
N GLY A 383 -84.69 30.73 -28.75
CA GLY A 383 -84.26 31.69 -27.73
C GLY A 383 -84.19 33.14 -28.23
N LEU A 384 -83.91 33.34 -29.53
CA LEU A 384 -83.96 34.67 -30.14
C LEU A 384 -85.40 35.18 -30.30
N VAL A 385 -86.34 34.29 -30.64
CA VAL A 385 -87.77 34.61 -30.77
C VAL A 385 -88.37 34.93 -29.40
N GLU A 386 -87.97 34.23 -28.34
CA GLU A 386 -88.35 34.55 -26.95
C GLU A 386 -87.78 35.89 -26.48
N LEU A 387 -86.54 36.23 -26.88
CA LEU A 387 -85.95 37.54 -26.63
C LEU A 387 -86.69 38.67 -27.37
N GLU A 388 -87.07 38.43 -28.63
CA GLU A 388 -87.85 39.37 -29.43
C GLU A 388 -89.24 39.59 -28.81
N ALA A 389 -89.92 38.51 -28.42
CA ALA A 389 -91.22 38.58 -27.76
C ALA A 389 -91.16 39.25 -26.37
N GLY A 390 -90.03 39.09 -25.65
CA GLY A 390 -89.77 39.74 -24.36
C GLY A 390 -89.47 41.24 -24.46
N HIS A 391 -89.09 41.74 -25.65
CA HIS A 391 -88.91 43.16 -25.91
C HIS A 391 -90.25 43.85 -26.27
N SER A 392 -91.08 44.13 -25.26
CA SER A 392 -92.25 44.98 -25.44
C SER A 392 -91.84 46.43 -25.80
N ALA A 393 -92.10 46.84 -27.05
CA ALA A 393 -92.34 48.17 -27.65
C ALA A 393 -91.89 49.49 -26.93
N SER A 394 -90.84 49.48 -26.09
CA SER A 394 -90.41 50.61 -25.25
C SER A 394 -89.01 51.14 -25.62
N VAL A 395 -88.58 50.93 -26.87
CA VAL A 395 -87.28 51.42 -27.39
C VAL A 395 -87.44 52.58 -28.40
N LEU A 396 -88.67 53.00 -28.72
CA LEU A 396 -88.93 54.11 -29.65
C LEU A 396 -89.26 55.47 -28.99
N LYS A 397 -88.88 55.70 -27.73
CA LYS A 397 -88.96 57.05 -27.14
C LYS A 397 -87.66 57.41 -26.38
N PRO A 398 -87.00 58.54 -26.71
CA PRO A 398 -85.93 59.04 -25.86
C PRO A 398 -86.52 59.54 -24.52
N PRO A 399 -85.87 59.30 -23.37
CA PRO A 399 -86.32 59.83 -22.09
C PRO A 399 -86.14 61.35 -22.07
N LYS A 400 -87.25 62.08 -21.89
CA LYS A 400 -87.24 63.53 -21.65
C LYS A 400 -86.57 63.81 -20.30
N SER A 401 -85.34 64.30 -20.30
CA SER A 401 -84.74 64.89 -19.10
C SER A 401 -85.38 66.27 -18.86
N LYS A 402 -85.84 66.50 -17.64
CA LYS A 402 -86.35 67.80 -17.18
C LYS A 402 -85.20 68.80 -17.21
N VAL A 403 -85.15 69.64 -18.24
CA VAL A 403 -84.24 70.79 -18.28
C VAL A 403 -84.85 71.88 -17.42
N THR A 404 -84.33 72.06 -16.21
CA THR A 404 -84.56 73.28 -15.44
C THR A 404 -83.96 74.44 -16.23
N ILE A 405 -84.80 75.36 -16.70
CA ILE A 405 -84.39 76.59 -17.38
C ILE A 405 -83.67 77.47 -16.35
N LYS A 406 -82.33 77.42 -16.33
CA LYS A 406 -81.50 78.46 -15.72
C LYS A 406 -81.20 79.53 -16.78
N SER A 407 -81.49 80.77 -16.39
CA SER A 407 -81.23 82.07 -17.03
C SER A 407 -80.24 82.07 -18.23
N PRO A 408 -80.62 82.66 -19.39
CA PRO A 408 -79.80 82.66 -20.61
C PRO A 408 -78.49 83.45 -20.47
N GLY A 409 -78.38 84.39 -19.52
CA GLY A 409 -77.19 85.23 -19.36
C GLY A 409 -75.96 84.48 -18.87
N ARG A 410 -76.11 83.59 -17.88
CA ARG A 410 -74.98 82.81 -17.35
C ARG A 410 -74.47 81.76 -18.33
N LYS A 411 -75.36 81.18 -19.15
CA LYS A 411 -74.95 80.24 -20.20
C LYS A 411 -74.13 80.94 -21.28
N ALA A 412 -74.46 82.17 -21.66
CA ALA A 412 -73.67 82.93 -22.64
C ALA A 412 -72.26 83.24 -22.12
N GLU A 413 -72.12 83.62 -20.85
CA GLU A 413 -70.80 83.87 -20.23
C GLU A 413 -70.00 82.58 -20.03
N GLU A 414 -70.65 81.49 -19.62
CA GLU A 414 -70.00 80.18 -19.50
C GLU A 414 -69.60 79.62 -20.86
N LEU A 415 -70.41 79.81 -21.91
CA LEU A 415 -70.08 79.45 -23.27
C LEU A 415 -68.95 80.33 -23.82
N LEU A 416 -68.91 81.62 -23.49
CA LEU A 416 -67.82 82.51 -23.87
C LEU A 416 -66.51 82.15 -23.15
N LYS A 417 -66.59 81.77 -21.86
CA LYS A 417 -65.44 81.26 -21.09
C LYS A 417 -64.97 79.92 -21.65
N LYS A 418 -65.89 78.99 -21.96
CA LYS A 418 -65.57 77.71 -22.62
C LYS A 418 -65.00 77.92 -24.01
N TYR A 419 -65.50 78.88 -24.78
CA TYR A 419 -64.99 79.20 -26.12
C TYR A 419 -63.59 79.82 -26.06
N LYS A 420 -63.29 80.66 -25.05
CA LYS A 420 -61.94 81.16 -24.79
C LYS A 420 -60.99 80.04 -24.39
N VAL A 421 -61.43 79.14 -23.50
CA VAL A 421 -60.65 77.96 -23.09
C VAL A 421 -60.42 77.02 -24.28
N LEU A 422 -61.42 76.75 -25.12
CA LEU A 422 -61.28 75.94 -26.33
C LEU A 422 -60.35 76.60 -27.35
N ARG A 423 -60.39 77.93 -27.51
CA ARG A 423 -59.43 78.68 -28.35
C ARG A 423 -58.01 78.62 -27.82
N GLU A 424 -57.82 78.65 -26.50
CA GLU A 424 -56.52 78.51 -25.84
C GLU A 424 -56.01 77.07 -25.87
N GLU A 425 -56.91 76.07 -25.85
CA GLU A 425 -56.56 74.67 -26.05
C GLU A 425 -56.24 74.38 -27.52
N GLU A 426 -56.99 74.96 -28.46
CA GLU A 426 -56.72 74.86 -29.89
C GLU A 426 -55.39 75.53 -30.25
N SER A 427 -55.06 76.70 -29.68
CA SER A 427 -53.76 77.36 -29.91
C SER A 427 -52.59 76.55 -29.32
N LYS A 428 -52.79 75.86 -28.20
CA LYS A 428 -51.80 74.92 -27.61
C LYS A 428 -51.66 73.62 -28.42
N ARG A 429 -52.70 73.16 -29.11
CA ARG A 429 -52.67 71.95 -29.96
C ARG A 429 -51.98 72.15 -31.32
N VAL A 430 -51.70 73.39 -31.74
CA VAL A 430 -51.08 73.65 -33.05
C VAL A 430 -49.62 73.16 -33.16
N THR A 431 -48.92 72.89 -32.06
CA THR A 431 -47.46 72.63 -32.13
C THR A 431 -47.04 71.17 -32.25
N ASN A 432 -47.94 70.18 -32.20
CA ASN A 432 -47.57 68.77 -32.42
C ASN A 432 -48.64 68.00 -33.19
N LYS A 433 -48.72 68.23 -34.50
CA LYS A 433 -49.33 67.27 -35.43
C LYS A 433 -48.21 66.44 -36.07
N PRO A 434 -48.06 65.14 -35.75
CA PRO A 434 -47.22 64.26 -36.56
C PRO A 434 -47.83 64.12 -37.97
N LEU A 435 -46.95 64.00 -38.96
CA LEU A 435 -47.27 63.93 -40.38
C LEU A 435 -48.28 62.81 -40.71
N CYS A 436 -49.43 63.23 -41.23
CA CYS A 436 -50.05 62.76 -42.47
C CYS A 436 -50.29 61.23 -42.64
N PHE A 437 -51.52 60.79 -42.36
CA PHE A 437 -52.19 59.81 -43.23
C PHE A 437 -52.81 60.58 -44.41
N LEU A 438 -52.65 60.07 -45.64
CA LEU A 438 -53.27 60.58 -46.86
C LEU A 438 -54.80 60.49 -46.77
N VAL A 439 -55.45 61.56 -46.32
CA VAL A 439 -56.89 61.77 -46.54
C VAL A 439 -57.06 62.52 -47.85
N LYS A 440 -57.63 61.85 -48.87
CA LYS A 440 -58.02 62.50 -50.14
C LYS A 440 -58.98 63.65 -49.83
N LYS A 441 -58.57 64.88 -50.10
CA LYS A 441 -59.46 66.05 -50.11
C LYS A 441 -60.19 66.08 -51.46
N GLU A 442 -61.51 65.95 -51.44
CA GLU A 442 -62.33 66.16 -52.63
C GLU A 442 -62.36 67.65 -52.99
N LYS A 443 -62.25 67.97 -54.28
CA LYS A 443 -62.32 69.37 -54.76
C LYS A 443 -63.78 69.84 -54.75
N PRO A 444 -64.10 71.05 -54.26
CA PRO A 444 -65.45 71.58 -54.36
C PRO A 444 -65.82 71.96 -55.80
N VAL A 445 -67.11 71.85 -56.14
CA VAL A 445 -67.68 72.15 -57.46
C VAL A 445 -67.47 73.64 -57.83
N PRO A 446 -67.13 73.99 -59.09
CA PRO A 446 -66.97 75.38 -59.50
C PRO A 446 -68.30 76.14 -59.41
N ARG A 447 -68.23 77.37 -58.90
CA ARG A 447 -69.37 78.29 -58.78
C ARG A 447 -69.71 78.90 -60.15
N PRO A 448 -70.99 79.26 -60.42
CA PRO A 448 -71.35 79.95 -61.65
C PRO A 448 -70.73 81.36 -61.70
N VAL A 449 -70.55 81.88 -62.92
CA VAL A 449 -69.91 83.17 -63.19
C VAL A 449 -70.77 84.32 -62.65
N THR A 450 -70.19 85.14 -61.78
CA THR A 450 -70.82 86.31 -61.16
C THR A 450 -70.96 87.46 -62.17
N PRO A 451 -72.09 88.18 -62.22
CA PRO A 451 -72.25 89.37 -63.05
C PRO A 451 -71.27 90.49 -62.62
N ARG A 452 -70.65 91.16 -63.60
CA ARG A 452 -69.74 92.29 -63.39
C ARG A 452 -70.51 93.53 -62.95
N VAL A 453 -70.03 94.18 -61.90
CA VAL A 453 -70.46 95.52 -61.45
C VAL A 453 -69.60 96.55 -62.19
N GLU A 454 -70.19 97.68 -62.59
CA GLU A 454 -69.50 98.75 -63.32
C GLU A 454 -68.36 99.36 -62.51
N GLU A 455 -67.26 99.67 -63.22
CA GLU A 455 -66.04 100.25 -62.65
C GLU A 455 -66.29 101.70 -62.22
N PRO A 456 -65.97 102.08 -60.97
CA PRO A 456 -66.08 103.46 -60.51
C PRO A 456 -64.99 104.35 -61.15
N PRO A 457 -65.22 105.67 -61.27
CA PRO A 457 -64.37 106.58 -62.05
C PRO A 457 -62.94 106.74 -61.50
N GLU A 458 -62.01 107.00 -62.42
CA GLU A 458 -60.55 107.05 -62.18
C GLU A 458 -60.16 108.05 -61.07
N GLY A 459 -59.57 107.53 -60.00
CA GLY A 459 -58.99 108.29 -58.87
C GLY A 459 -59.28 107.70 -57.48
N ASP A 460 -60.46 107.10 -57.28
CA ASP A 460 -60.82 106.50 -55.99
C ASP A 460 -60.03 105.21 -55.70
N GLU A 461 -59.62 104.48 -56.74
CA GLU A 461 -58.78 103.29 -56.59
C GLU A 461 -57.42 103.61 -55.96
N GLU A 462 -56.80 104.74 -56.30
CA GLU A 462 -55.51 105.14 -55.73
C GLU A 462 -55.63 105.51 -54.25
N LEU A 463 -56.72 106.19 -53.89
CA LEU A 463 -57.05 106.51 -52.50
C LEU A 463 -57.35 105.24 -51.70
N GLU A 464 -58.15 104.33 -52.23
CA GLU A 464 -58.43 103.04 -51.61
C GLU A 464 -57.16 102.18 -51.46
N LEU A 465 -56.31 102.13 -52.49
CA LEU A 465 -55.02 101.44 -52.44
C LEU A 465 -54.10 102.06 -51.38
N ALA A 466 -54.00 103.39 -51.31
CA ALA A 466 -53.22 104.08 -50.28
C ALA A 466 -53.76 103.78 -48.87
N VAL A 467 -55.08 103.80 -48.68
CA VAL A 467 -55.74 103.43 -47.41
C VAL A 467 -55.48 101.96 -47.07
N ILE A 468 -55.56 101.05 -48.04
CA ILE A 468 -55.26 99.62 -47.85
C ILE A 468 -53.78 99.42 -47.48
N HIS A 469 -52.86 100.14 -48.12
CA HIS A 469 -51.44 100.10 -47.77
C HIS A 469 -51.18 100.59 -46.36
N LEU A 470 -51.82 101.69 -45.95
CA LEU A 470 -51.73 102.22 -44.60
C LEU A 470 -52.34 101.25 -43.58
N GLN A 471 -53.46 100.61 -43.91
CA GLN A 471 -54.09 99.59 -43.07
C GLN A 471 -53.21 98.32 -42.94
N LYS A 472 -52.55 97.90 -44.03
CA LYS A 472 -51.58 96.79 -44.01
C LYS A 472 -50.36 97.12 -43.16
N LEU A 473 -49.83 98.35 -43.25
CA LEU A 473 -48.73 98.81 -42.42
C LEU A 473 -49.11 98.83 -40.94
N LEU A 474 -50.29 99.35 -40.59
CA LEU A 474 -50.76 99.38 -39.21
C LEU A 474 -50.99 97.97 -38.65
N ARG A 475 -51.57 97.05 -39.44
CA ARG A 475 -51.72 95.63 -39.06
C ARG A 475 -50.37 94.93 -38.92
N GLY A 476 -49.44 95.17 -39.84
CA GLY A 476 -48.08 94.63 -39.76
C GLY A 476 -47.34 95.13 -38.53
N ARG A 477 -47.47 96.42 -38.22
CA ARG A 477 -46.86 97.05 -37.05
C ARG A 477 -47.48 96.56 -35.74
N SER A 478 -48.79 96.33 -35.69
CA SER A 478 -49.45 95.78 -34.51
C SER A 478 -48.99 94.34 -34.24
N ILE A 479 -48.90 93.49 -35.27
CA ILE A 479 -48.42 92.11 -35.14
C ILE A 479 -46.94 92.09 -34.71
N GLN A 480 -46.09 92.95 -35.30
CA GLN A 480 -44.70 93.08 -34.89
C GLN A 480 -44.57 93.52 -33.44
N TYR A 481 -45.40 94.47 -33.00
CA TYR A 481 -45.43 94.93 -31.62
C TYR A 481 -45.91 93.83 -30.65
N GLU A 482 -46.95 93.07 -31.02
CA GLU A 482 -47.42 91.91 -30.25
C GLU A 482 -46.35 90.83 -30.12
N MET A 483 -45.64 90.53 -31.21
CA MET A 483 -44.54 89.56 -31.20
C MET A 483 -43.35 90.04 -30.36
N TYR A 484 -42.98 91.32 -30.50
CA TYR A 484 -41.90 91.92 -29.73
C TYR A 484 -42.23 91.93 -28.24
N LYS A 485 -43.45 92.35 -27.87
CA LYS A 485 -43.96 92.30 -26.50
C LYS A 485 -44.04 90.87 -25.96
N GLY A 486 -44.46 89.90 -26.78
CA GLY A 486 -44.46 88.48 -26.42
C GLY A 486 -43.04 87.95 -26.16
N LYS A 487 -42.06 88.33 -26.99
CA LYS A 487 -40.65 87.98 -26.78
C LYS A 487 -40.10 88.60 -25.49
N GLU A 488 -40.37 89.87 -25.22
CA GLU A 488 -39.93 90.54 -23.99
C GLU A 488 -40.55 89.89 -22.75
N ASN A 489 -41.87 89.64 -22.77
CA ASN A 489 -42.57 88.97 -21.67
C ASN A 489 -42.07 87.54 -21.39
N HIS A 490 -41.45 86.87 -22.36
CA HIS A 490 -40.95 85.50 -22.23
C HIS A 490 -39.43 85.39 -22.30
N LEU A 491 -38.72 86.52 -22.23
CA LEU A 491 -37.26 86.55 -22.39
C LEU A 491 -36.55 85.78 -21.28
N GLU A 492 -37.03 85.90 -20.05
CA GLU A 492 -36.53 85.18 -18.87
C GLU A 492 -36.71 83.66 -19.02
N LEU A 493 -37.90 83.20 -19.41
CA LEU A 493 -38.16 81.77 -19.67
C LEU A 493 -37.27 81.22 -20.78
N ILE A 494 -37.01 82.01 -21.84
CA ILE A 494 -36.10 81.60 -22.92
C ILE A 494 -34.66 81.45 -22.40
N GLN A 495 -34.22 82.34 -21.52
CA GLN A 495 -32.90 82.25 -20.89
C GLN A 495 -32.82 81.03 -19.97
N GLU A 496 -33.84 80.79 -19.14
CA GLU A 496 -33.93 79.63 -18.26
C GLU A 496 -33.92 78.30 -19.04
N LEU A 497 -34.70 78.18 -20.11
CA LEU A 497 -34.72 76.97 -20.93
C LEU A 497 -33.36 76.71 -21.60
N ARG A 498 -32.64 77.77 -22.00
CA ARG A 498 -31.30 77.66 -22.58
C ARG A 498 -30.26 77.23 -21.55
N THR A 499 -30.33 77.71 -20.30
CA THR A 499 -29.42 77.30 -19.23
C THR A 499 -29.72 75.88 -18.75
N ILE A 500 -31.00 75.49 -18.62
CA ILE A 500 -31.41 74.12 -18.28
C ILE A 500 -30.91 73.12 -19.32
N GLN A 501 -30.99 73.48 -20.61
CA GLN A 501 -30.52 72.61 -21.70
C GLN A 501 -28.98 72.53 -21.79
N ALA A 502 -28.26 73.50 -21.24
CA ALA A 502 -26.80 73.43 -21.08
C ALA A 502 -26.42 72.49 -19.91
N LEU A 503 -27.08 72.64 -18.76
CA LEU A 503 -26.87 71.78 -17.58
C LEU A 503 -27.21 70.31 -17.86
N GLN A 504 -28.28 70.03 -18.61
CA GLN A 504 -28.61 68.65 -19.01
C GLN A 504 -27.54 68.00 -19.90
N ARG A 505 -26.84 68.76 -20.73
CA ARG A 505 -25.75 68.21 -21.56
C ARG A 505 -24.55 67.86 -20.68
N GLU A 506 -24.18 68.72 -19.74
CA GLU A 506 -23.07 68.46 -18.81
C GLU A 506 -23.36 67.25 -17.91
N GLU A 507 -24.57 67.11 -17.37
CA GLU A 507 -24.98 65.92 -16.61
C GLU A 507 -24.90 64.63 -17.44
N GLN A 508 -25.31 64.68 -18.71
CA GLN A 508 -25.23 63.51 -19.59
C GLN A 508 -23.79 63.12 -19.91
N GLU A 509 -22.89 64.08 -20.10
CA GLU A 509 -21.45 63.82 -20.31
C GLU A 509 -20.79 63.24 -19.06
N LEU A 510 -21.10 63.77 -17.86
CA LEU A 510 -20.64 63.20 -16.59
C LEU A 510 -21.11 61.75 -16.41
N GLN A 511 -22.39 61.47 -16.72
CA GLN A 511 -22.92 60.11 -16.66
C GLN A 511 -22.27 59.15 -17.67
N LYS A 512 -21.80 59.64 -18.83
CA LYS A 512 -21.05 58.83 -19.79
C LYS A 512 -19.64 58.55 -19.27
N ALA A 513 -18.95 59.56 -18.73
CA ALA A 513 -17.64 59.40 -18.12
C ALA A 513 -17.65 58.42 -16.94
N ASP A 514 -18.67 58.48 -16.07
CA ASP A 514 -18.85 57.54 -14.97
C ASP A 514 -19.08 56.10 -15.46
N LYS A 515 -19.88 55.92 -16.52
CA LYS A 515 -20.09 54.60 -17.14
C LYS A 515 -18.81 54.04 -17.73
N GLU A 516 -18.01 54.86 -18.40
CA GLU A 516 -16.72 54.45 -18.96
C GLU A 516 -15.72 54.06 -17.86
N LEU A 517 -15.64 54.83 -16.78
CA LEU A 517 -14.85 54.50 -15.58
C LEU A 517 -15.25 53.15 -14.98
N ILE A 518 -16.56 52.92 -14.80
CA ILE A 518 -17.08 51.65 -14.26
C ILE A 518 -16.72 50.48 -15.18
N VAL A 519 -16.85 50.64 -16.50
CA VAL A 519 -16.49 49.60 -17.47
C VAL A 519 -14.98 49.31 -17.45
N ASN A 520 -14.15 50.34 -17.35
CA ASN A 520 -12.70 50.19 -17.28
C ASN A 520 -12.26 49.49 -15.99
N LEU A 521 -12.83 49.87 -14.83
CA LEU A 521 -12.59 49.19 -13.55
C LEU A 521 -13.03 47.73 -13.60
N ARG A 522 -14.17 47.43 -14.24
CA ARG A 522 -14.65 46.06 -14.41
C ARG A 522 -13.72 45.23 -15.28
N LYS A 523 -13.24 45.79 -16.40
CA LYS A 523 -12.23 45.14 -17.26
C LYS A 523 -10.93 44.85 -16.51
N GLN A 524 -10.43 45.81 -15.72
CA GLN A 524 -9.22 45.62 -14.90
C GLN A 524 -9.42 44.50 -13.88
N ARG A 525 -10.56 44.49 -13.17
CA ARG A 525 -10.89 43.43 -12.20
C ARG A 525 -10.95 42.05 -12.87
N ASP A 526 -11.57 41.97 -14.04
CA ASP A 526 -11.71 40.69 -14.76
C ASP A 526 -10.35 40.22 -15.31
N GLN A 527 -9.47 41.14 -15.75
CA GLN A 527 -8.07 40.82 -16.09
C GLN A 527 -7.28 40.32 -14.88
N HIS A 528 -7.43 40.95 -13.72
CA HIS A 528 -6.79 40.48 -12.48
C HIS A 528 -7.27 39.07 -12.11
N ARG A 529 -8.58 38.81 -12.19
CA ARG A 529 -9.13 37.46 -11.93
C ARG A 529 -8.57 36.42 -12.89
N HIS A 530 -8.42 36.75 -14.17
CA HIS A 530 -7.84 35.82 -15.13
C HIS A 530 -6.36 35.52 -14.83
N LYS A 531 -5.58 36.53 -14.44
CA LYS A 531 -4.19 36.34 -14.00
C LYS A 531 -4.10 35.46 -12.76
N THR A 532 -4.90 35.75 -11.73
CA THR A 532 -4.90 34.94 -10.50
C THR A 532 -5.33 33.50 -10.78
N SER A 533 -6.35 33.28 -11.60
CA SER A 533 -6.76 31.91 -11.96
C SER A 533 -5.72 31.17 -12.79
N GLN A 534 -4.94 31.87 -13.62
CA GLN A 534 -3.84 31.26 -14.37
C GLN A 534 -2.67 30.90 -13.45
N GLU A 535 -2.34 31.77 -12.51
CA GLU A 535 -1.33 31.54 -11.46
C GLU A 535 -1.74 30.34 -10.59
N GLU A 536 -2.98 30.31 -10.10
CA GLU A 536 -3.56 29.19 -9.34
C GLU A 536 -3.51 27.87 -10.13
N ALA A 537 -3.87 27.90 -11.42
CA ALA A 537 -3.81 26.70 -12.27
C ALA A 537 -2.36 26.19 -12.47
N SER A 538 -1.39 27.11 -12.59
CA SER A 538 0.02 26.74 -12.70
C SER A 538 0.56 26.15 -11.39
N GLN A 539 0.20 26.73 -10.25
CA GLN A 539 0.56 26.22 -8.93
C GLN A 539 -0.07 24.86 -8.66
N ALA A 540 -1.35 24.70 -8.97
CA ALA A 540 -2.06 23.43 -8.82
C ALA A 540 -1.44 22.32 -9.69
N ARG A 541 -0.91 22.64 -10.87
CA ARG A 541 -0.20 21.67 -11.71
C ARG A 541 1.11 21.21 -11.08
N VAL A 542 1.91 22.14 -10.53
CA VAL A 542 3.20 21.81 -9.88
C VAL A 542 2.95 20.98 -8.63
N VAL A 543 2.05 21.43 -7.75
CA VAL A 543 1.66 20.69 -6.55
C VAL A 543 1.07 19.32 -6.90
N GLY A 544 0.26 19.24 -7.96
CA GLY A 544 -0.28 17.98 -8.46
C GLY A 544 0.80 16.98 -8.87
N ALA A 545 1.84 17.44 -9.58
CA ALA A 545 2.95 16.60 -10.00
C ALA A 545 3.81 16.09 -8.82
N GLU A 546 4.05 16.95 -7.82
CA GLU A 546 4.76 16.54 -6.60
C GLU A 546 3.94 15.54 -5.78
N LEU A 547 2.64 15.76 -5.63
CA LEU A 547 1.73 14.82 -4.96
C LEU A 547 1.65 13.49 -5.70
N GLU A 548 1.59 13.50 -7.04
CA GLU A 548 1.63 12.28 -7.86
C GLU A 548 2.92 11.49 -7.60
N TYR A 549 4.07 12.15 -7.62
CA TYR A 549 5.36 11.52 -7.31
C TYR A 549 5.41 10.97 -5.87
N LEU A 550 4.90 11.71 -4.88
CA LEU A 550 4.84 11.26 -3.49
C LEU A 550 3.92 10.05 -3.32
N PHE A 551 2.74 10.04 -3.94
CA PHE A 551 1.86 8.88 -3.86
C PHE A 551 2.43 7.67 -4.59
N ASP A 552 3.10 7.87 -5.73
CA ASP A 552 3.77 6.80 -6.45
C ASP A 552 4.91 6.19 -5.62
N THR A 553 5.74 7.02 -4.99
CA THR A 553 6.81 6.52 -4.11
C THR A 553 6.25 5.79 -2.90
N LEU A 554 5.26 6.35 -2.21
CA LEU A 554 4.62 5.68 -1.07
C LEU A 554 3.93 4.37 -1.47
N SER A 555 3.33 4.31 -2.66
CA SER A 555 2.71 3.08 -3.16
C SER A 555 3.75 1.98 -3.43
N LYS A 556 4.90 2.33 -4.01
CA LYS A 556 6.01 1.42 -4.27
C LYS A 556 6.64 0.93 -2.96
N GLU A 557 6.85 1.81 -1.99
CA GLU A 557 7.37 1.43 -0.67
C GLU A 557 6.38 0.53 0.09
N LEU A 558 5.07 0.77 -0.04
CA LEU A 558 4.06 -0.11 0.55
C LEU A 558 4.10 -1.51 -0.08
N ILE A 559 4.22 -1.61 -1.42
CA ILE A 559 4.36 -2.90 -2.12
C ILE A 559 5.64 -3.59 -1.69
N ARG A 560 6.76 -2.86 -1.65
CA ARG A 560 8.05 -3.37 -1.18
C ARG A 560 7.94 -3.95 0.25
N LEU A 561 7.31 -3.23 1.18
CA LEU A 561 7.12 -3.72 2.55
C LEU A 561 6.24 -4.98 2.62
N GLN A 562 5.23 -5.09 1.75
CA GLN A 562 4.42 -6.31 1.65
C GLN A 562 5.24 -7.49 1.10
N GLU A 563 6.08 -7.23 0.10
CA GLU A 563 6.98 -8.23 -0.48
C GLU A 563 8.06 -8.67 0.50
N GLU A 564 8.67 -7.75 1.24
CA GLU A 564 9.64 -8.06 2.30
C GLU A 564 9.03 -8.96 3.39
N ARG A 565 7.81 -8.66 3.85
CA ARG A 565 7.09 -9.52 4.80
C ARG A 565 6.79 -10.91 4.23
N ARG A 566 6.41 -10.98 2.95
CA ARG A 566 6.14 -12.25 2.26
C ARG A 566 7.41 -13.07 2.10
N ILE A 567 8.52 -12.45 1.72
CA ILE A 567 9.83 -13.10 1.61
C ILE A 567 10.27 -13.59 2.99
N HIS A 568 10.15 -12.78 4.03
CA HIS A 568 10.48 -13.18 5.39
C HIS A 568 9.67 -14.39 5.88
N ALA A 569 8.37 -14.45 5.56
CA ALA A 569 7.56 -15.62 5.86
C ALA A 569 8.08 -16.87 5.12
N PHE A 570 8.49 -16.73 3.85
CA PHE A 570 9.10 -17.85 3.10
C PHE A 570 10.46 -18.26 3.65
N THR A 571 11.30 -17.32 4.09
CA THR A 571 12.59 -17.66 4.70
C THR A 571 12.41 -18.45 6.00
N LEU A 572 11.44 -18.07 6.85
CA LEU A 572 11.14 -18.81 8.08
C LEU A 572 10.64 -20.23 7.79
N LEU A 573 9.78 -20.41 6.78
CA LEU A 573 9.33 -21.73 6.36
C LEU A 573 10.50 -22.57 5.79
N ALA A 574 11.34 -21.97 4.95
CA ALA A 574 12.50 -22.65 4.39
C ALA A 574 13.54 -23.04 5.45
N GLU A 575 13.77 -22.18 6.46
CA GLU A 575 14.63 -22.49 7.61
C GLU A 575 14.07 -23.65 8.43
N ARG A 576 12.76 -23.67 8.66
CA ARG A 576 12.10 -24.79 9.35
C ARG A 576 12.30 -26.09 8.58
N ASP A 577 12.06 -26.08 7.27
CA ASP A 577 12.24 -27.25 6.42
C ASP A 577 13.70 -27.71 6.38
N ARG A 578 14.65 -26.77 6.35
CA ARG A 578 16.09 -27.07 6.43
C ARG A 578 16.43 -27.74 7.76
N ARG A 579 16.02 -27.18 8.89
CA ARG A 579 16.26 -27.77 10.22
C ARG A 579 15.65 -29.18 10.34
N LEU A 580 14.47 -29.40 9.74
CA LEU A 580 13.82 -30.69 9.71
C LEU A 580 14.66 -31.71 8.91
N ARG A 581 15.15 -31.34 7.73
CA ARG A 581 16.04 -32.21 6.94
C ARG A 581 17.38 -32.47 7.62
N GLU A 582 17.98 -31.45 8.24
CA GLU A 582 19.23 -31.61 9.01
C GLU A 582 19.03 -32.55 10.21
N ALA A 583 17.88 -32.49 10.89
CA ALA A 583 17.53 -33.42 11.95
C ALA A 583 17.33 -34.85 11.43
N GLU A 584 16.66 -35.02 10.28
CA GLU A 584 16.49 -36.33 9.63
C GLU A 584 17.84 -36.92 9.17
N GLU A 585 18.68 -36.10 8.52
CA GLU A 585 20.01 -36.52 8.08
C GLU A 585 20.93 -36.83 9.25
N SER A 586 20.93 -36.02 10.31
CA SER A 586 21.73 -36.32 11.50
C SER A 586 21.26 -37.61 12.19
N GLY A 587 19.95 -37.88 12.23
CA GLY A 587 19.43 -39.17 12.65
C GLY A 587 19.95 -40.34 11.80
N ARG A 588 19.96 -40.19 10.47
CA ARG A 588 20.52 -41.20 9.55
C ARG A 588 22.03 -41.39 9.74
N ARG A 589 22.80 -40.31 9.87
CA ARG A 589 24.26 -40.35 10.11
C ARG A 589 24.59 -41.06 11.42
N GLN A 590 23.82 -40.82 12.49
CA GLN A 590 24.01 -41.54 13.76
C GLN A 590 23.78 -43.05 13.61
N VAL A 591 22.76 -43.46 12.84
CA VAL A 591 22.50 -44.89 12.57
C VAL A 591 23.63 -45.50 11.74
N GLU A 592 24.10 -44.81 10.69
CA GLU A 592 25.23 -45.26 9.87
C GLU A 592 26.53 -45.35 10.68
N GLU A 593 26.82 -44.38 11.55
CA GLU A 593 27.99 -44.42 12.43
C GLU A 593 27.94 -45.59 13.40
N ARG A 594 26.77 -45.88 13.99
CA ARG A 594 26.61 -47.06 14.85
C ARG A 594 26.89 -48.34 14.08
N ARG A 595 26.33 -48.46 12.88
CA ARG A 595 26.57 -49.61 12.00
C ARG A 595 28.05 -49.76 11.65
N ARG A 596 28.77 -48.67 11.35
CA ARG A 596 30.21 -48.71 11.10
C ARG A 596 31.00 -49.15 12.33
N ARG A 597 30.64 -48.69 13.53
CA ARG A 597 31.28 -49.15 14.78
C ARG A 597 31.06 -50.63 15.02
N GLU A 598 29.85 -51.13 14.77
CA GLU A 598 29.53 -52.56 14.84
C GLU A 598 30.36 -53.36 13.81
N GLU A 599 30.45 -52.88 12.57
CA GLU A 599 31.25 -53.50 11.51
C GLU A 599 32.76 -53.48 11.84
N ASP A 600 33.29 -52.40 12.42
CA ASP A 600 34.67 -52.28 12.87
C ASP A 600 34.98 -53.20 14.07
N GLU A 601 34.03 -53.40 14.97
CA GLU A 601 34.14 -54.36 16.06
C GLU A 601 34.17 -55.80 15.54
N ILE A 602 33.27 -56.15 14.62
CA ILE A 602 33.26 -57.45 13.96
C ILE A 602 34.59 -57.66 13.21
N PHE A 603 35.06 -56.66 12.47
CA PHE A 603 36.34 -56.74 11.76
C PHE A 603 37.52 -56.95 12.71
N ARG A 604 37.57 -56.22 13.83
CA ARG A 604 38.60 -56.42 14.86
C ARG A 604 38.59 -57.84 15.43
N GLN A 605 37.41 -58.38 15.75
CA GLN A 605 37.28 -59.75 16.24
C GLN A 605 37.74 -60.77 15.18
N VAL A 606 37.36 -60.58 13.92
CA VAL A 606 37.80 -61.45 12.82
C VAL A 606 39.32 -61.40 12.67
N VAL A 607 39.94 -60.22 12.68
CA VAL A 607 41.41 -60.08 12.60
C VAL A 607 42.09 -60.75 13.78
N GLN A 608 41.55 -60.61 14.99
CA GLN A 608 42.09 -61.28 16.18
C GLN A 608 42.05 -62.80 16.02
N VAL A 609 40.93 -63.38 15.56
CA VAL A 609 40.84 -64.83 15.30
C VAL A 609 41.84 -65.26 14.22
N HIS A 610 42.05 -64.45 13.18
CA HIS A 610 43.06 -64.74 12.16
C HIS A 610 44.49 -64.70 12.72
N GLN A 611 44.79 -63.76 13.62
CA GLN A 611 46.08 -63.72 14.31
C GLN A 611 46.26 -64.94 15.22
N GLU A 612 45.27 -65.25 16.05
CA GLU A 612 45.30 -66.42 16.94
C GLU A 612 45.45 -67.73 16.18
N THR A 613 44.81 -67.86 15.00
CA THR A 613 44.96 -69.05 14.15
C THR A 613 46.33 -69.13 13.47
N VAL A 614 46.90 -68.00 13.04
CA VAL A 614 48.27 -67.95 12.54
C VAL A 614 49.27 -68.30 13.64
N ASP A 615 49.09 -67.75 14.84
CA ASP A 615 49.94 -68.01 16.00
C ASP A 615 49.89 -69.48 16.39
N MET A 616 48.70 -70.08 16.50
CA MET A 616 48.53 -71.51 16.75
C MET A 616 49.23 -72.37 15.69
N TYR A 617 49.10 -72.03 14.41
CA TYR A 617 49.76 -72.75 13.34
C TYR A 617 51.29 -72.64 13.41
N LEU A 618 51.82 -71.47 13.75
CA LEU A 618 53.25 -71.26 13.96
C LEU A 618 53.75 -72.02 15.19
N GLU A 619 53.00 -71.99 16.29
CA GLU A 619 53.30 -72.76 17.50
C GLU A 619 53.36 -74.27 17.19
N ASP A 620 52.40 -74.81 16.44
CA ASP A 620 52.40 -76.22 16.04
C ASP A 620 53.64 -76.59 15.19
N ILE A 621 54.07 -75.72 14.26
CA ILE A 621 55.29 -75.94 13.49
C ILE A 621 56.53 -75.89 14.38
N ILE A 622 56.60 -74.91 15.28
CA ILE A 622 57.75 -74.74 16.19
C ILE A 622 57.83 -75.96 17.12
N LEU A 623 56.73 -76.36 17.74
CA LEU A 623 56.70 -77.55 18.60
C LEU A 623 57.05 -78.81 17.81
N GLY A 624 56.50 -79.00 16.61
CA GLY A 624 56.84 -80.14 15.76
C GLY A 624 58.32 -80.19 15.37
N THR A 625 58.95 -79.06 15.06
CA THR A 625 60.39 -78.99 14.75
C THR A 625 61.26 -79.15 16.00
N MET A 626 60.82 -78.63 17.14
CA MET A 626 61.49 -78.84 18.43
C MET A 626 61.46 -80.31 18.84
N GLU A 627 60.33 -81.00 18.68
CA GLU A 627 60.23 -82.44 18.95
C GLU A 627 61.15 -83.25 18.04
N GLN A 628 61.18 -82.95 16.73
CA GLN A 628 62.07 -83.63 15.79
C GLN A 628 63.55 -83.43 16.14
N THR A 629 63.96 -82.20 16.44
CA THR A 629 65.35 -81.91 16.81
C THR A 629 65.73 -82.50 18.17
N ALA A 630 64.82 -82.51 19.14
CA ALA A 630 65.03 -83.18 20.42
C ALA A 630 65.18 -84.70 20.24
N ASP A 631 64.35 -85.33 19.40
CA ASP A 631 64.45 -86.75 19.06
C ASP A 631 65.78 -87.08 18.36
N GLU A 632 66.23 -86.23 17.44
CA GLU A 632 67.53 -86.38 16.77
C GLU A 632 68.68 -86.31 17.78
N GLN A 633 68.70 -85.28 18.64
CA GLN A 633 69.70 -85.14 19.70
C GLN A 633 69.68 -86.33 20.66
N ALA A 634 68.50 -86.78 21.08
CA ALA A 634 68.35 -87.94 21.95
C ALA A 634 68.92 -89.21 21.28
N ARG A 635 68.66 -89.42 19.99
CA ARG A 635 69.25 -90.55 19.24
C ARG A 635 70.76 -90.44 19.15
N GLU A 636 71.31 -89.26 18.89
CA GLU A 636 72.76 -89.03 18.87
C GLU A 636 73.41 -89.32 20.22
N GLU A 637 72.80 -88.87 21.32
CA GLU A 637 73.28 -89.17 22.67
C GLU A 637 73.18 -90.66 23.00
N ILE A 638 72.08 -91.32 22.65
CA ILE A 638 71.92 -92.77 22.80
C ILE A 638 73.01 -93.50 22.02
N HIS A 639 73.28 -93.11 20.77
CA HIS A 639 74.34 -93.70 19.96
C HIS A 639 75.73 -93.44 20.56
N ARG A 640 75.99 -92.25 21.10
CA ARG A 640 77.26 -91.95 21.78
C ARG A 640 77.45 -92.83 23.02
N ARG A 641 76.44 -92.90 23.89
CA ARG A 641 76.48 -93.76 25.08
C ARG A 641 76.57 -95.23 24.72
N ALA A 642 75.89 -95.67 23.65
CA ALA A 642 75.98 -97.04 23.17
C ALA A 642 77.40 -97.38 22.69
N LYS A 643 78.07 -96.46 21.99
CA LYS A 643 79.49 -96.61 21.63
C LYS A 643 80.38 -96.69 22.87
N GLU A 644 80.22 -95.77 23.82
CA GLU A 644 80.98 -95.79 25.08
C GLU A 644 80.80 -97.12 25.84
N VAL A 645 79.57 -97.62 25.96
CA VAL A 645 79.30 -98.92 26.59
C VAL A 645 79.92 -100.07 25.80
N ASN A 646 79.88 -100.01 24.47
CA ASN A 646 80.47 -101.03 23.61
C ASN A 646 82.00 -101.01 23.70
N ASP A 647 82.62 -99.84 23.78
CA ASP A 647 84.07 -99.67 23.97
C ASP A 647 84.50 -100.19 25.35
N ILE A 648 83.70 -99.93 26.39
CA ILE A 648 83.89 -100.54 27.71
C ILE A 648 83.77 -102.07 27.61
N ALA A 649 82.77 -102.59 26.90
CA ALA A 649 82.59 -104.03 26.71
C ALA A 649 83.78 -104.66 25.97
N TYR A 650 84.25 -104.05 24.88
CA TYR A 650 85.44 -104.50 24.16
C TYR A 650 86.71 -104.41 25.02
N SER A 651 86.91 -103.33 25.77
CA SER A 651 88.07 -103.21 26.68
C SER A 651 88.05 -104.24 27.81
N LEU A 652 86.86 -104.59 28.32
CA LEU A 652 86.68 -105.69 29.27
C LEU A 652 86.91 -107.04 28.61
N GLU A 653 86.58 -107.21 27.33
CA GLU A 653 86.82 -108.45 26.60
C GLU A 653 88.31 -108.65 26.27
N GLU A 654 89.01 -107.60 25.84
CA GLU A 654 90.44 -107.61 25.54
C GLU A 654 91.32 -107.80 26.78
N SER A 655 90.88 -107.31 27.96
CA SER A 655 91.63 -107.44 29.21
C SER A 655 91.38 -108.74 29.99
N ARG A 656 90.60 -109.68 29.43
CA ARG A 656 90.25 -110.96 30.10
C ARG A 656 91.31 -112.05 29.95
N ASN A 657 91.43 -112.84 31.02
CA ASN A 657 92.18 -114.11 31.03
C ASN A 657 91.22 -115.29 30.78
N ASN A 658 91.72 -116.40 30.19
CA ASN A 658 90.92 -117.61 29.90
C ASN A 658 90.14 -118.15 31.12
N LEU A 659 90.69 -117.99 32.33
CA LEU A 659 90.05 -118.41 33.57
C LEU A 659 88.76 -117.61 33.87
N GLN A 660 88.76 -116.30 33.59
CA GLN A 660 87.59 -115.43 33.81
C GLN A 660 86.49 -115.68 32.78
N SER A 661 86.84 -116.05 31.54
CA SER A 661 85.85 -116.49 30.56
C SER A 661 85.20 -117.82 30.95
N GLU A 662 85.95 -118.75 31.53
CA GLU A 662 85.39 -120.01 32.06
C GLU A 662 84.49 -119.77 33.27
N GLU A 663 84.86 -118.85 34.18
CA GLU A 663 84.01 -118.44 35.29
C GLU A 663 82.69 -117.83 34.78
N ILE A 664 82.71 -116.93 33.80
CA ILE A 664 81.49 -116.33 33.22
C ILE A 664 80.66 -117.39 32.48
N VAL A 665 81.28 -118.32 31.75
CA VAL A 665 80.57 -119.44 31.13
C VAL A 665 79.95 -120.33 32.20
N SER A 666 80.64 -120.56 33.32
CA SER A 666 80.10 -121.31 34.46
C SER A 666 78.95 -120.57 35.14
N GLU A 667 79.00 -119.24 35.24
CA GLU A 667 77.89 -118.42 35.74
C GLU A 667 76.71 -118.36 34.77
N LEU A 668 76.95 -118.32 33.45
CA LEU A 668 75.92 -118.41 32.43
C LEU A 668 75.26 -119.79 32.44
N VAL A 669 76.05 -120.87 32.52
CA VAL A 669 75.56 -122.25 32.65
C VAL A 669 74.81 -122.43 33.97
N TYR A 670 75.32 -121.91 35.08
CA TYR A 670 74.63 -121.87 36.38
C TYR A 670 73.32 -121.07 36.28
N GLY A 671 73.33 -119.97 35.53
CA GLY A 671 72.16 -119.22 35.13
C GLY A 671 71.15 -120.09 34.40
N PHE A 672 71.54 -120.96 33.47
CA PHE A 672 70.62 -121.91 32.81
C PHE A 672 70.12 -123.03 33.73
N LEU A 673 70.89 -123.43 34.74
CA LEU A 673 70.54 -124.48 35.71
C LEU A 673 69.48 -124.07 36.74
N ILE A 674 69.32 -122.76 37.01
CA ILE A 674 68.29 -122.26 37.92
C ILE A 674 66.92 -122.23 37.20
N PRO A 675 65.87 -122.86 37.75
CA PRO A 675 64.51 -122.78 37.19
C PRO A 675 64.04 -121.34 37.00
N GLU A 676 63.36 -121.05 35.88
CA GLU A 676 62.75 -119.74 35.55
C GLU A 676 61.95 -119.15 36.73
N VAL A 677 61.27 -119.99 37.51
CA VAL A 677 60.48 -119.58 38.68
C VAL A 677 61.35 -118.91 39.76
N GLU A 678 62.53 -119.44 40.04
CA GLU A 678 63.45 -118.86 41.02
C GLU A 678 64.12 -117.59 40.48
N LYS A 679 64.35 -117.51 39.17
CA LYS A 679 64.81 -116.28 38.50
C LYS A 679 63.77 -115.17 38.59
N ILE A 680 62.49 -115.48 38.34
CA ILE A 680 61.38 -114.53 38.49
C ILE A 680 61.28 -114.08 39.96
N GLY A 681 61.38 -115.01 40.91
CA GLY A 681 61.38 -114.68 42.35
C GLY A 681 62.58 -113.82 42.77
N ALA A 682 63.77 -114.05 42.22
CA ALA A 682 64.95 -113.20 42.46
C ALA A 682 64.79 -111.81 41.82
N ARG A 683 64.32 -111.73 40.56
CA ARG A 683 64.03 -110.47 39.87
C ARG A 683 62.97 -109.66 40.59
N GLN A 684 61.90 -110.28 41.08
CA GLN A 684 60.88 -109.62 41.89
C GLN A 684 61.44 -109.12 43.22
N ARG A 685 62.29 -109.90 43.90
CA ARG A 685 62.98 -109.44 45.13
C ARG A 685 63.90 -108.25 44.88
N VAL A 686 64.65 -108.26 43.77
CA VAL A 686 65.48 -107.12 43.35
C VAL A 686 64.60 -105.93 42.98
N HIS A 687 63.51 -106.14 42.25
CA HIS A 687 62.59 -105.07 41.86
C HIS A 687 61.92 -104.44 43.09
N GLN A 688 61.52 -105.24 44.09
CA GLN A 688 61.02 -104.73 45.36
C GLN A 688 62.07 -103.93 46.14
N ARG A 689 63.34 -104.36 46.15
CA ARG A 689 64.44 -103.58 46.75
C ARG A 689 64.66 -102.26 46.00
N GLN A 690 64.71 -102.30 44.68
CA GLN A 690 64.85 -101.10 43.84
C GLN A 690 63.65 -100.16 43.99
N GLN A 691 62.43 -100.68 44.10
CA GLN A 691 61.24 -99.87 44.36
C GLN A 691 61.35 -99.13 45.69
N ARG A 692 61.89 -99.76 46.75
CA ARG A 692 62.16 -99.05 48.02
C ARG A 692 63.15 -97.90 47.83
N HIS A 693 64.24 -98.13 47.07
CA HIS A 693 65.21 -97.07 46.77
C HIS A 693 64.64 -95.96 45.87
N LEU A 694 63.81 -96.31 44.89
CA LEU A 694 63.12 -95.34 44.02
C LEU A 694 62.10 -94.51 44.79
N GLN A 695 61.36 -95.13 45.70
CA GLN A 695 60.44 -94.41 46.59
C GLN A 695 61.21 -93.46 47.50
N ALA A 696 62.35 -93.89 48.05
CA ALA A 696 63.23 -93.01 48.83
C ALA A 696 63.76 -91.84 47.97
N ALA A 697 64.26 -92.10 46.76
CA ALA A 697 64.71 -91.05 45.84
C ALA A 697 63.58 -90.07 45.48
N ARG A 698 62.37 -90.57 45.20
CA ARG A 698 61.18 -89.73 44.94
C ARG A 698 60.80 -88.90 46.17
N SER A 699 60.92 -89.45 47.37
CA SER A 699 60.66 -88.70 48.62
C SER A 699 61.70 -87.61 48.85
N ILE A 700 62.97 -87.84 48.49
CA ILE A 700 64.03 -86.84 48.56
C ILE A 700 63.78 -85.72 47.54
N VAL A 701 63.48 -86.06 46.28
CA VAL A 701 63.20 -85.06 45.22
C VAL A 701 61.97 -84.20 45.54
N ARG A 702 60.90 -84.81 46.08
CA ARG A 702 59.74 -84.03 46.57
C ARG A 702 60.09 -83.19 47.79
N GLY A 703 60.83 -83.74 48.76
CA GLY A 703 61.30 -82.99 49.92
C GLY A 703 62.19 -81.80 49.57
N THR A 704 63.01 -81.90 48.51
CA THR A 704 63.79 -80.78 47.99
C THR A 704 62.94 -79.73 47.25
N SER A 705 61.82 -80.13 46.63
CA SER A 705 60.87 -79.21 45.97
C SER A 705 60.05 -78.37 46.96
N GLU A 706 59.84 -78.84 48.19
CA GLU A 706 59.09 -78.13 49.23
C GLU A 706 59.97 -77.16 50.07
N HIS A 707 61.30 -77.22 49.93
CA HIS A 707 62.24 -76.39 50.68
C HIS A 707 62.93 -75.28 49.86
N SER A 708 62.63 -75.16 48.57
CA SER A 708 63.07 -74.04 47.74
C SER A 708 61.88 -73.20 47.26
N GLY A 709 61.55 -72.14 48.01
CA GLY A 709 60.93 -70.93 47.45
C GLY A 709 59.63 -70.46 48.09
N ALA A 710 59.74 -69.59 49.10
CA ALA A 710 58.71 -68.61 49.46
C ALA A 710 59.03 -67.25 48.78
N LEU A 711 58.23 -66.91 47.75
CA LEU A 711 57.83 -65.57 47.23
C LEU A 711 58.87 -64.61 46.59
N PRO A 712 58.47 -63.62 45.73
CA PRO A 712 57.17 -63.36 45.09
C PRO A 712 57.25 -63.06 43.57
N SER A 713 56.33 -63.58 42.75
CA SER A 713 55.82 -62.91 41.54
C SER A 713 54.69 -63.73 40.93
N SER A 714 53.62 -63.03 40.57
CA SER A 714 52.56 -63.51 39.69
C SER A 714 53.12 -63.99 38.34
N VAL A 715 52.31 -64.77 37.62
CA VAL A 715 52.56 -65.48 36.35
C VAL A 715 53.05 -66.91 36.65
N GLY A 716 52.30 -67.99 36.38
CA GLY A 716 51.40 -68.21 35.25
C GLY A 716 52.11 -69.06 34.20
N ALA A 717 52.25 -70.37 34.45
CA ALA A 717 52.61 -71.37 33.46
C ALA A 717 51.99 -72.72 33.89
N SER A 718 50.83 -73.09 33.33
CA SER A 718 50.70 -73.91 32.11
C SER A 718 50.81 -75.40 32.41
N GLN A 719 49.71 -75.97 32.92
CA GLN A 719 49.40 -77.38 32.62
C GLN A 719 48.59 -77.40 31.32
N LEU A 720 49.25 -77.84 30.26
CA LEU A 720 48.66 -78.27 29.00
C LEU A 720 47.53 -79.27 29.29
N THR A 721 46.29 -78.80 29.15
CA THR A 721 45.12 -79.64 28.90
C THR A 721 44.30 -78.95 27.82
N CYS A 722 44.00 -79.71 26.77
CA CYS A 722 43.44 -79.27 25.50
C CYS A 722 42.20 -78.36 25.65
N PRO A 723 42.13 -77.20 24.96
CA PRO A 723 41.06 -76.21 25.14
C PRO A 723 39.87 -76.42 24.17
N SER A 724 39.39 -77.66 24.00
CA SER A 724 38.23 -77.92 23.11
C SER A 724 36.94 -78.30 23.84
N GLU A 725 37.00 -78.87 25.06
CA GLU A 725 35.80 -79.38 25.74
C GLU A 725 35.23 -78.46 26.84
N ARG A 726 35.97 -77.42 27.24
CA ARG A 726 35.57 -76.52 28.35
C ARG A 726 34.79 -75.28 27.92
N ALA A 727 34.98 -74.81 26.68
CA ALA A 727 34.22 -73.69 26.11
C ALA A 727 32.77 -74.12 25.78
N SER A 728 32.60 -75.32 25.21
CA SER A 728 31.31 -75.90 24.83
C SER A 728 30.37 -76.10 26.03
N ASN A 729 30.92 -76.43 27.20
CA ASN A 729 30.14 -76.65 28.43
C ASN A 729 29.84 -75.37 29.24
N ARG A 730 30.53 -74.26 28.99
CA ARG A 730 30.19 -72.94 29.55
C ARG A 730 29.13 -72.23 28.70
N ILE A 731 29.25 -72.30 27.37
CA ILE A 731 28.28 -71.72 26.43
C ILE A 731 26.93 -72.46 26.53
N LEU A 732 26.92 -73.79 26.73
CA LEU A 732 25.69 -74.55 27.00
C LEU A 732 25.06 -74.24 28.38
N LYS A 733 25.83 -73.77 29.38
CA LYS A 733 25.30 -73.37 30.69
C LYS A 733 24.77 -71.93 30.70
N GLU A 734 25.40 -71.02 29.96
CA GLU A 734 24.91 -69.64 29.81
C GLU A 734 23.66 -69.56 28.91
N MET A 735 23.60 -70.32 27.81
CA MET A 735 22.41 -70.41 26.95
C MET A 735 21.20 -71.07 27.63
N ILE A 736 21.40 -71.99 28.57
CA ILE A 736 20.30 -72.60 29.35
C ILE A 736 19.84 -71.67 30.50
N SER A 737 20.68 -70.74 30.96
CA SER A 737 20.31 -69.77 32.01
C SER A 737 19.60 -68.50 31.50
N GLN A 738 19.77 -68.15 30.21
CA GLN A 738 19.14 -66.98 29.59
C GLN A 738 17.83 -67.28 28.84
N GLY A 739 17.42 -68.56 28.75
CA GLY A 739 16.19 -68.99 28.08
C GLY A 739 14.93 -69.04 28.96
N GLU A 740 15.01 -68.74 30.27
CA GLU A 740 13.87 -68.85 31.20
C GLU A 740 13.46 -67.52 31.89
N GLN A 741 13.81 -66.37 31.31
CA GLN A 741 13.44 -65.06 31.89
C GLN A 741 12.85 -64.05 30.90
N GLU A 742 12.16 -64.49 29.85
CA GLU A 742 11.27 -63.61 29.08
C GLU A 742 10.00 -64.37 28.69
N HIS A 743 9.03 -64.49 29.60
CA HIS A 743 7.60 -64.55 29.27
C HIS A 743 6.75 -64.26 30.52
N GLY A 744 6.11 -63.08 30.51
CA GLY A 744 4.93 -62.79 31.32
C GLY A 744 5.13 -61.77 32.46
N LYS A 745 4.67 -60.53 32.25
CA LYS A 745 3.42 -59.99 32.83
C LYS A 745 3.35 -58.47 32.72
N GLU A 746 2.33 -58.01 32.03
CA GLU A 746 1.72 -56.68 32.21
C GLU A 746 0.90 -56.63 33.52
N THR A 747 0.58 -55.39 33.96
CA THR A 747 -0.40 -54.95 34.98
C THR A 747 0.02 -55.15 36.46
N GLU A 748 -0.14 -54.23 37.42
CA GLU A 748 -0.79 -52.91 37.51
C GLU A 748 -0.43 -52.24 38.88
N GLN A 749 -0.45 -50.88 38.91
CA GLN A 749 -0.88 -49.97 40.01
C GLN A 749 -0.01 -49.59 41.25
N HIS A 750 0.31 -48.28 41.29
CA HIS A 750 0.28 -47.26 42.36
C HIS A 750 1.10 -47.39 43.69
N HIS A 751 2.02 -46.45 43.98
CA HIS A 751 1.85 -45.28 44.88
C HIS A 751 3.17 -44.50 45.15
N THR A 752 3.12 -43.18 44.90
CA THR A 752 3.70 -42.01 45.62
C THR A 752 5.18 -41.85 46.01
N GLN A 753 5.59 -40.58 45.85
CA GLN A 753 6.57 -39.76 46.62
C GLN A 753 8.04 -39.73 46.17
N THR A 754 8.37 -38.66 45.44
CA THR A 754 9.70 -38.02 45.47
C THR A 754 9.52 -36.51 45.47
N ASP A 755 10.08 -35.88 46.49
CA ASP A 755 10.14 -34.44 46.69
C ASP A 755 11.61 -33.97 46.62
N ILE A 756 11.83 -32.86 45.90
CA ILE A 756 12.81 -31.76 46.12
C ILE A 756 14.26 -31.97 45.62
N PHE A 757 14.71 -31.44 44.45
CA PHE A 757 15.02 -30.04 43.97
C PHE A 757 16.55 -29.72 44.03
N PRO A 758 17.17 -28.77 43.27
CA PRO A 758 16.64 -27.90 42.19
C PRO A 758 17.56 -27.67 40.95
N PRO A 759 17.06 -26.95 39.91
CA PRO A 759 17.85 -26.10 39.02
C PRO A 759 17.47 -24.60 39.13
N ILE A 760 18.43 -23.72 38.81
CA ILE A 760 18.37 -22.23 38.88
C ILE A 760 17.89 -21.61 37.54
N PRO A 761 17.23 -20.43 37.53
CA PRO A 761 16.34 -19.99 36.44
C PRO A 761 16.91 -18.87 35.54
N MET A 762 16.32 -18.78 34.34
CA MET A 762 16.40 -17.65 33.39
C MET A 762 15.39 -16.55 33.77
N GLY A 763 15.84 -15.31 33.87
CA GLY A 763 15.00 -14.14 34.15
C GLY A 763 14.66 -13.34 32.89
N TYR A 764 13.36 -13.10 32.67
CA TYR A 764 12.83 -11.90 32.01
C TYR A 764 11.56 -11.50 32.77
N GLU A 765 11.61 -10.36 33.45
CA GLU A 765 10.49 -9.76 34.17
C GLU A 765 9.60 -8.97 33.20
N THR A 766 8.31 -9.31 33.16
CA THR A 766 7.24 -8.37 32.77
C THR A 766 6.41 -8.07 34.00
N SER A 767 6.55 -6.86 34.53
CA SER A 767 5.79 -6.33 35.65
C SER A 767 4.38 -5.96 35.21
N TYR A 768 3.40 -6.73 35.70
CA TYR A 768 2.00 -6.32 35.80
C TYR A 768 1.85 -5.42 37.03
N ILE A 769 1.58 -4.13 36.83
CA ILE A 769 1.20 -3.23 37.92
C ILE A 769 -0.33 -3.18 38.02
N HIS A 770 -0.82 -3.60 39.18
CA HIS A 770 -2.15 -3.33 39.70
C HIS A 770 -2.36 -1.82 39.91
N ILE A 771 -3.42 -1.24 39.35
CA ILE A 771 -4.04 -0.02 39.90
C ILE A 771 -5.54 -0.27 40.09
N ARG A 772 -5.93 -0.45 41.35
CA ARG A 772 -7.29 -0.26 41.86
C ARG A 772 -7.55 1.23 42.00
N GLY A 773 -8.72 1.67 41.52
CA GLY A 773 -9.58 2.64 42.18
C GLY A 773 -9.20 4.11 42.15
N LEU A 774 -9.93 4.90 41.37
CA LEU A 774 -10.56 6.16 41.82
C LEU A 774 -11.65 6.56 40.79
N ARG A 775 -12.90 6.22 41.12
CA ARG A 775 -14.09 6.86 40.55
C ARG A 775 -14.20 8.24 41.19
N ALA A 776 -14.14 9.30 40.38
CA ALA A 776 -14.66 10.60 40.75
C ALA A 776 -15.36 11.20 39.53
N CYS A 777 -16.52 11.78 39.83
CA CYS A 777 -17.54 12.33 38.95
C CYS A 777 -17.01 13.34 37.91
N LEU A 778 -17.67 13.42 36.76
CA LEU A 778 -18.22 14.66 36.18
C LEU A 778 -19.01 14.34 34.90
N THR A 779 -20.32 14.33 35.05
CA THR A 779 -21.35 14.40 34.01
C THR A 779 -21.42 15.83 33.47
N TRP A 780 -21.15 16.07 32.19
CA TRP A 780 -21.67 17.25 31.48
C TRP A 780 -22.10 16.84 30.07
N THR A 781 -23.41 16.89 29.82
CA THR A 781 -24.05 16.91 28.50
C THR A 781 -23.73 18.23 27.79
N PRO A 782 -23.92 18.29 26.46
CA PRO A 782 -25.00 19.15 26.00
C PRO A 782 -25.83 18.55 24.86
N ASP A 783 -27.14 18.52 25.13
CA ASP A 783 -28.23 19.02 24.31
C ASP A 783 -28.47 18.43 22.92
N GLY A 784 -29.57 17.66 22.86
CA GLY A 784 -30.33 17.46 21.64
C GLY A 784 -31.06 18.73 21.20
N VAL A 785 -31.26 18.83 19.89
CA VAL A 785 -32.38 19.57 19.32
C VAL A 785 -33.10 18.65 18.35
N ILE A 786 -34.37 18.44 18.70
CA ILE A 786 -35.43 17.71 18.03
C ILE A 786 -35.71 18.32 16.66
N ILE A 787 -35.87 17.49 15.62
CA ILE A 787 -36.76 17.81 14.50
C ILE A 787 -37.53 16.54 14.12
N HIS A 788 -38.84 16.56 14.38
CA HIS A 788 -39.84 15.81 13.62
C HIS A 788 -40.88 16.81 13.07
N PRO A 789 -41.67 16.43 12.06
CA PRO A 789 -42.00 17.27 10.91
C PRO A 789 -43.42 17.88 11.00
N VAL A 790 -43.58 19.09 10.45
CA VAL A 790 -44.67 19.56 9.57
C VAL A 790 -44.12 20.71 8.74
#